data_AF-A0A961NGI7-F1
#
_entry.id   AF-A0A961NGI7-F1
#
_cell.length_a   1.000
_cell.length_b   1.000
_cell.length_c   1.000
_cell.angle_alpha   90.00
_cell.angle_beta   90.00
_cell.angle_gamma   90.00
#
_symmetry.space_group_name_H-M   'P 1'
#
loop_
_entity.id
_entity.type
_entity.pdbx_description
1 polymer ?
#
loop_
_entity_poly.entity_id
_entity_poly.type
_entity_poly.pdbx_seq_one_letter_code
_entity_poly.pdbx_strand_id
1 'polypeptide(L)'
;MVTRKVNAFLFVFLSAFAGSCVKDYPDQPVLAFVSPTSTYSITIMVSGSNGSFTLANGSDTFSISGNGTHTLSQKYSSGSSYSLSVTVPATGQSCTVSGGTGVLTADVTGIIVNCFNVSINSITQDRTYISQNPAAFTSVQISFQSAYNGTYAIKSGADCTSGTTYPDPGASGALTSGGTVNVTLDTTTAGSPLAAGTNTYIICGTDTNPTLRDQIFRTVEVDSIAPTISESPTAGNQSSIPNVSLSCSDGGGSGCNGIAYNSGNSPAPAAAPNPADPTINADGTGASPSAYVSAITLSDEAVWTIEAIAVDNAGNRSAVASFSYVVDTNQSSLSSPSASEPFISNVGTKNSTTITWTSDRSNRPYSIRIGGTDCSTGTAIDTGTTGALGHTTPAIAANLFGPGTDQAYTVRICEQNYIGDAGLGTTLTVTRDETAPTITAVTGNGAYVPYNSTIVYSFDEPVDTAATVIAGGDLSAEDDGGTYNGAKTQVQIAPAVGVYSPGMTIWAPGPSRALDLTVFDRAGNSASVSNTYLMRDGMVEAHYSNGKDWTYYVKNDGTDVMNASNTSCSGSEANFYYSCLHGGEFRKVKILDKIDDCTGLTGTDSQGFFNWTCYDPPGAGPVEMVSTSMKPGVSLTKLLDFAGGTFLSNQVTVTGSGVPAAPASTAWWGNTIQNLPSGGGSALTNGVIYIVPTTMALSATFSLDAQNVAVATANTAALRSTGADPMIQNSGKDFTWIEGNFDGNLSANTGIGFYGSSRFNRFENVNVWNIGGSSTKGGIELKSVSDSLLFNVRVANVVSGNGILLQDSGNQTSRNIIRRASVYNNGASGISIQATGTVSDLIVFDSYLSSNGADGIDFQGSGSFTNSVFMDDVIVHNLGYGINMGSTGTTAALSFINLAVVNNGQNGLFLTPGSANHQIIDGAYVLNTGAEINMNSSATAYVSGLLVVGTIPLPCLNFNSDFTDGACNAPEVTLDATFFNGSVTGNGFVNHRGSADPANGSAPFGTYGPGMDWIHFNFPWRMWGIGGGATFTIFNGICTGGTCRQLDYSLYTGAHQLRARHACPAASVAQDVVTQTWATATSGSVTFLRHAYETDTDNVWDLPFCVGNESCFITPNIGAYQGHGIPGPAGCPGIGTFFWWTHRKRNLPDICK
;
A
#
# COMPACT_ATOMS: atom_id res chain seq x y z
N MET A 1 -23.03 -23.19 51.54
CA MET A 1 -24.16 -23.70 52.37
C MET A 1 -25.46 -23.58 51.57
N VAL A 2 -26.46 -24.42 51.84
CA VAL A 2 -27.57 -24.71 50.92
C VAL A 2 -28.88 -24.84 51.70
N THR A 3 -30.03 -24.30 51.29
CA THR A 3 -30.42 -23.13 50.45
C THR A 3 -31.91 -22.89 50.72
N ARG A 4 -32.44 -21.66 50.66
CA ARG A 4 -33.90 -21.42 50.61
C ARG A 4 -34.31 -20.29 49.66
N LYS A 5 -34.99 -20.66 48.57
CA LYS A 5 -35.84 -19.80 47.72
C LYS A 5 -37.29 -19.90 48.21
N VAL A 6 -38.10 -18.86 48.03
CA VAL A 6 -39.52 -18.93 47.62
C VAL A 6 -39.81 -17.68 46.75
N ASN A 7 -40.57 -17.83 45.66
CA ASN A 7 -40.98 -16.75 44.73
C ASN A 7 -42.37 -16.17 45.16
N ALA A 8 -43.05 -15.22 44.51
CA ALA A 8 -42.96 -14.52 43.22
C ALA A 8 -43.53 -13.08 43.39
N PHE A 9 -43.62 -12.14 42.42
CA PHE A 9 -43.95 -12.16 40.98
C PHE A 9 -42.98 -11.22 40.20
N LEU A 10 -42.37 -11.63 39.07
CA LEU A 10 -42.89 -11.77 37.68
C LEU A 10 -42.94 -10.41 36.93
N PHE A 11 -42.30 -10.17 35.78
CA PHE A 11 -41.63 -11.07 34.79
C PHE A 11 -40.08 -11.13 34.91
N VAL A 12 -39.15 -10.79 33.98
CA VAL A 12 -39.14 -10.19 32.61
C VAL A 12 -37.96 -10.72 31.73
N PHE A 13 -37.59 -10.05 30.63
CA PHE A 13 -36.87 -10.52 29.41
C PHE A 13 -35.92 -9.38 28.88
N LEU A 14 -34.85 -9.52 28.07
CA LEU A 14 -34.06 -10.65 27.46
C LEU A 14 -32.66 -10.13 26.96
N SER A 15 -31.70 -11.03 26.63
CA SER A 15 -30.52 -10.99 25.66
C SER A 15 -29.81 -9.65 25.26
N ALA A 16 -28.48 -9.51 25.09
CA ALA A 16 -27.42 -10.31 24.39
C ALA A 16 -27.60 -10.38 22.84
N PHE A 17 -26.62 -10.34 21.91
CA PHE A 17 -25.12 -10.44 21.81
C PHE A 17 -24.58 -9.41 20.75
N ALA A 18 -23.27 -9.31 20.41
CA ALA A 18 -22.75 -8.26 19.46
C ALA A 18 -21.48 -8.56 18.59
N GLY A 19 -21.39 -7.87 17.41
CA GLY A 19 -20.35 -7.83 16.32
C GLY A 19 -20.84 -7.05 15.04
N SER A 20 -20.19 -6.92 13.85
CA SER A 20 -18.76 -7.09 13.41
C SER A 20 -18.44 -6.68 11.90
N CYS A 21 -17.28 -7.02 11.24
CA CYS A 21 -16.77 -6.48 9.91
C CYS A 21 -16.15 -7.45 8.78
N VAL A 22 -15.27 -7.04 7.80
CA VAL A 22 -15.27 -7.41 6.31
C VAL A 22 -13.85 -7.85 5.57
N LYS A 23 -13.57 -7.99 4.18
CA LYS A 23 -12.52 -8.86 3.35
C LYS A 23 -11.73 -8.44 1.89
N ASP A 24 -10.44 -8.91 1.33
CA ASP A 24 -9.55 -8.74 -0.09
C ASP A 24 -8.07 -9.52 -0.64
N TYR A 25 -7.17 -9.28 -1.78
CA TYR A 25 -5.89 -10.05 -2.60
C TYR A 25 -4.47 -9.37 -3.37
N PRO A 26 -3.38 -9.71 -4.37
CA PRO A 26 -2.28 -10.72 -5.14
C PRO A 26 -0.64 -10.31 -5.64
N ASP A 27 0.50 -10.66 -6.56
CA ASP A 27 1.34 -11.58 -7.69
C ASP A 27 2.99 -11.35 -8.27
N GLN A 28 3.89 -12.10 -9.20
CA GLN A 28 5.52 -12.05 -9.70
C GLN A 28 6.45 -12.72 -11.09
N PRO A 29 7.90 -12.63 -11.46
CA PRO A 29 8.91 -12.94 -12.77
C PRO A 29 10.55 -13.61 -12.87
N VAL A 30 11.72 -13.85 -13.79
CA VAL A 30 12.54 -13.94 -15.27
C VAL A 30 14.20 -14.51 -15.59
N LEU A 31 15.01 -14.76 -16.83
CA LEU A 31 16.52 -15.43 -17.27
C LEU A 31 17.54 -15.14 -18.69
N ALA A 32 18.75 -15.60 -19.46
CA ALA A 32 20.10 -16.57 -19.85
C ALA A 32 21.29 -16.26 -21.14
N PHE A 33 22.50 -16.79 -21.90
CA PHE A 33 23.83 -17.78 -22.24
C PHE A 33 25.13 -17.61 -23.47
N VAL A 34 26.25 -18.50 -23.96
CA VAL A 34 27.70 -18.35 -24.88
C VAL A 34 28.69 -19.44 -25.90
N SER A 35 30.05 -19.33 -26.51
CA SER A 35 30.97 -20.11 -27.73
C SER A 35 32.72 -20.33 -28.11
N PRO A 36 33.47 -20.94 -29.27
CA PRO A 36 35.03 -21.55 -29.64
C PRO A 36 36.21 -21.44 -30.98
N THR A 37 37.34 -22.32 -31.44
CA THR A 37 38.80 -22.21 -32.34
C THR A 37 39.70 -23.22 -33.50
N SER A 38 41.13 -23.24 -33.98
CA SER A 38 42.03 -23.81 -35.33
C SER A 38 43.62 -24.57 -35.63
N THR A 39 44.58 -24.57 -36.79
CA THR A 39 45.75 -25.60 -37.49
C THR A 39 47.34 -25.40 -38.29
N TYR A 40 48.19 -26.31 -39.14
CA TYR A 40 49.82 -26.39 -39.66
C TYR A 40 50.77 -26.85 -41.12
N SER A 41 51.90 -27.78 -41.48
CA SER A 41 53.04 -28.03 -42.73
C SER A 41 53.81 -29.46 -43.45
N ILE A 42 54.69 -29.65 -44.65
CA ILE A 42 55.72 -30.83 -45.33
C ILE A 42 56.82 -30.77 -46.69
N THR A 43 57.59 -31.85 -47.33
CA THR A 43 58.62 -32.03 -48.63
C THR A 43 59.32 -33.46 -49.28
N ILE A 44 60.06 -33.70 -50.55
CA ILE A 44 60.74 -35.01 -51.29
C ILE A 44 62.06 -35.13 -52.38
N MET A 45 62.26 -36.09 -53.45
CA MET A 45 63.40 -36.36 -54.58
C MET A 45 63.35 -37.61 -55.73
N VAL A 46 64.21 -37.89 -56.85
CA VAL A 46 64.19 -39.03 -58.01
C VAL A 46 65.44 -39.50 -59.04
N SER A 47 65.48 -40.66 -59.88
CA SER A 47 66.40 -41.09 -61.11
C SER A 47 65.91 -42.12 -62.26
N GLY A 48 66.54 -42.25 -63.47
CA GLY A 48 66.66 -43.50 -64.30
C GLY A 48 65.84 -43.77 -65.61
N SER A 49 65.17 -42.79 -66.23
CA SER A 49 64.08 -43.03 -67.22
C SER A 49 64.31 -42.50 -68.65
N ASN A 50 63.66 -43.10 -69.66
CA ASN A 50 63.58 -42.57 -71.04
C ASN A 50 62.39 -41.59 -71.26
N GLY A 51 61.54 -41.39 -70.25
CA GLY A 51 60.36 -40.53 -70.31
C GLY A 51 59.85 -40.10 -68.93
N SER A 52 58.69 -39.42 -68.88
CA SER A 52 58.02 -39.07 -67.62
C SER A 52 57.40 -40.29 -66.94
N PHE A 53 57.35 -40.28 -65.61
CA PHE A 53 56.62 -41.26 -64.79
C PHE A 53 55.93 -40.58 -63.59
N THR A 54 55.08 -41.32 -62.90
CA THR A 54 54.28 -40.80 -61.76
C THR A 54 54.70 -41.42 -60.43
N LEU A 55 54.78 -40.60 -59.39
CA LEU A 55 55.07 -40.94 -57.98
C LEU A 55 53.87 -40.55 -57.09
N ALA A 56 53.68 -41.19 -55.94
CA ALA A 56 52.57 -40.92 -55.01
C ALA A 56 53.01 -40.89 -53.53
N ASN A 57 52.29 -40.14 -52.68
CA ASN A 57 52.32 -40.08 -51.21
C ASN A 57 50.91 -40.33 -50.65
N GLY A 58 50.51 -41.60 -50.51
CA GLY A 58 49.11 -41.93 -50.20
C GLY A 58 48.17 -41.44 -51.30
N SER A 59 47.30 -40.47 -51.00
CA SER A 59 46.42 -39.80 -51.96
C SER A 59 47.14 -38.82 -52.90
N ASP A 60 48.25 -38.24 -52.45
CA ASP A 60 48.82 -37.06 -53.09
C ASP A 60 49.80 -37.51 -54.18
N THR A 61 49.62 -37.06 -55.43
CA THR A 61 50.40 -37.57 -56.58
C THR A 61 51.27 -36.50 -57.24
N PHE A 62 52.42 -36.93 -57.75
CA PHE A 62 53.48 -36.07 -58.27
C PHE A 62 54.07 -36.67 -59.56
N SER A 63 53.86 -35.98 -60.68
CA SER A 63 54.51 -36.33 -61.95
C SER A 63 55.96 -35.88 -61.92
N ILE A 64 56.91 -36.80 -62.15
CA ILE A 64 58.34 -36.48 -62.16
C ILE A 64 58.92 -36.65 -63.56
N SER A 65 59.75 -35.69 -63.98
CA SER A 65 60.38 -35.65 -65.29
C SER A 65 61.87 -35.31 -65.17
N GLY A 66 62.69 -36.06 -65.90
CA GLY A 66 64.15 -36.00 -65.79
C GLY A 66 64.69 -36.69 -64.51
N ASN A 67 65.98 -36.47 -64.26
CA ASN A 67 66.71 -36.98 -63.10
C ASN A 67 67.09 -35.79 -62.21
N GLY A 68 66.73 -35.78 -60.92
CA GLY A 68 66.86 -34.57 -60.09
C GLY A 68 66.30 -34.64 -58.66
N THR A 69 66.20 -33.47 -58.03
CA THR A 69 65.72 -33.26 -56.64
C THR A 69 64.51 -32.33 -56.64
N HIS A 70 63.47 -32.62 -55.83
CA HIS A 70 62.14 -32.00 -55.96
C HIS A 70 61.42 -31.82 -54.61
N THR A 71 60.71 -30.71 -54.40
CA THR A 71 59.98 -30.40 -53.14
C THR A 71 58.46 -30.61 -53.28
N LEU A 72 57.77 -30.94 -52.17
CA LEU A 72 56.30 -31.08 -52.12
C LEU A 72 55.60 -29.82 -51.59
N SER A 73 54.28 -29.73 -51.80
CA SER A 73 53.52 -28.47 -51.72
C SER A 73 52.52 -28.31 -50.56
N GLN A 74 52.25 -29.34 -49.74
CA GLN A 74 51.10 -29.35 -48.81
C GLN A 74 51.46 -29.08 -47.32
N LYS A 75 50.45 -28.70 -46.53
CA LYS A 75 50.54 -28.22 -45.14
C LYS A 75 49.47 -28.84 -44.20
N TYR A 76 49.83 -29.21 -42.95
CA TYR A 76 49.04 -30.05 -42.01
C TYR A 76 49.21 -29.67 -40.52
N SER A 77 48.14 -29.74 -39.71
CA SER A 77 48.16 -29.58 -38.24
C SER A 77 49.34 -30.27 -37.52
N SER A 78 49.75 -29.71 -36.37
CA SER A 78 50.85 -30.25 -35.54
C SER A 78 50.66 -31.73 -35.18
N GLY A 79 51.30 -32.65 -35.93
CA GLY A 79 51.33 -34.10 -35.64
C GLY A 79 51.04 -35.11 -36.80
N SER A 80 51.23 -34.80 -38.09
CA SER A 80 50.85 -35.69 -39.24
C SER A 80 52.00 -36.54 -39.85
N SER A 81 51.80 -37.39 -40.90
CA SER A 81 52.78 -38.40 -41.41
C SER A 81 52.78 -38.71 -42.95
N TYR A 82 53.75 -39.47 -43.51
CA TYR A 82 53.97 -39.69 -44.98
C TYR A 82 54.58 -41.06 -45.45
N SER A 83 54.43 -41.47 -46.74
CA SER A 83 54.96 -42.72 -47.39
C SER A 83 54.87 -42.78 -48.96
N LEU A 84 55.91 -43.21 -49.75
CA LEU A 84 55.94 -43.09 -51.25
C LEU A 84 56.06 -44.36 -52.19
N SER A 85 55.55 -44.30 -53.43
CA SER A 85 55.76 -45.30 -54.55
C SER A 85 55.61 -44.77 -56.01
N VAL A 86 55.93 -45.58 -57.06
CA VAL A 86 55.80 -45.28 -58.53
C VAL A 86 54.69 -46.12 -59.20
N THR A 87 53.95 -45.55 -60.17
CA THR A 87 52.74 -46.18 -60.76
C THR A 87 52.65 -46.34 -62.28
N VAL A 88 53.31 -45.51 -63.11
CA VAL A 88 53.18 -45.59 -64.59
C VAL A 88 54.55 -45.45 -65.28
N PRO A 89 54.93 -46.37 -66.19
CA PRO A 89 56.17 -46.29 -66.95
C PRO A 89 56.00 -45.71 -68.37
N ALA A 90 57.12 -45.44 -69.04
CA ALA A 90 57.12 -45.05 -70.45
C ALA A 90 56.66 -46.19 -71.39
N THR A 91 56.12 -45.85 -72.56
CA THR A 91 55.65 -46.81 -73.57
C THR A 91 56.78 -47.74 -74.02
N GLY A 92 56.67 -49.03 -73.72
CA GLY A 92 57.75 -50.00 -73.88
C GLY A 92 58.75 -50.06 -72.72
N GLN A 93 58.36 -49.68 -71.49
CA GLN A 93 59.13 -49.77 -70.23
C GLN A 93 58.23 -50.06 -68.97
N SER A 94 58.78 -50.18 -67.72
CA SER A 94 58.08 -50.61 -66.44
C SER A 94 58.94 -50.40 -65.15
N CYS A 95 58.48 -49.76 -64.06
CA CYS A 95 59.35 -48.99 -63.09
C CYS A 95 59.44 -49.44 -61.58
N THR A 96 60.34 -48.79 -60.78
CA THR A 96 60.77 -49.13 -59.37
C THR A 96 61.12 -47.90 -58.46
N VAL A 97 61.40 -48.05 -57.14
CA VAL A 97 61.49 -46.94 -56.11
C VAL A 97 62.43 -47.20 -54.89
N SER A 98 62.85 -46.18 -54.10
CA SER A 98 63.43 -46.28 -52.72
C SER A 98 63.37 -45.00 -51.84
N GLY A 99 63.02 -45.14 -50.54
CA GLY A 99 63.55 -44.27 -49.45
C GLY A 99 62.62 -43.47 -48.51
N GLY A 100 61.28 -43.41 -48.67
CA GLY A 100 60.49 -42.32 -48.05
C GLY A 100 59.32 -42.69 -47.13
N THR A 101 59.47 -42.52 -45.80
CA THR A 101 58.41 -42.52 -44.76
C THR A 101 58.77 -41.60 -43.56
N GLY A 102 57.79 -41.05 -42.81
CA GLY A 102 58.07 -40.20 -41.61
C GLY A 102 56.88 -39.43 -40.97
N VAL A 103 57.16 -38.50 -40.03
CA VAL A 103 56.19 -37.77 -39.15
C VAL A 103 56.58 -36.27 -38.97
N LEU A 104 55.59 -35.41 -38.71
CA LEU A 104 55.67 -33.94 -38.77
C LEU A 104 55.51 -33.22 -37.42
N THR A 105 56.62 -32.67 -36.95
CA THR A 105 56.66 -31.51 -36.02
C THR A 105 57.44 -30.32 -36.61
N ALA A 106 58.14 -30.55 -37.74
CA ALA A 106 58.85 -29.60 -38.60
C ALA A 106 59.04 -30.27 -40.00
N ASP A 107 59.78 -29.65 -40.93
CA ASP A 107 59.87 -30.05 -42.36
C ASP A 107 61.07 -31.02 -42.68
N VAL A 108 61.05 -31.80 -43.81
CA VAL A 108 61.87 -33.05 -44.05
C VAL A 108 62.30 -33.31 -45.55
N THR A 109 63.37 -34.09 -45.90
CA THR A 109 63.99 -34.18 -47.30
C THR A 109 64.78 -35.50 -47.78
N GLY A 110 64.38 -36.28 -48.86
CA GLY A 110 65.24 -37.17 -49.77
C GLY A 110 64.86 -38.67 -50.23
N ILE A 111 64.90 -39.10 -51.56
CA ILE A 111 64.35 -40.38 -52.27
C ILE A 111 64.86 -40.71 -53.79
N ILE A 112 64.69 -41.92 -54.44
CA ILE A 112 65.13 -42.38 -55.86
C ILE A 112 64.32 -43.53 -56.68
N VAL A 113 64.60 -43.85 -58.01
CA VAL A 113 63.79 -44.69 -59.05
C VAL A 113 64.58 -45.46 -60.24
N ASN A 114 63.98 -46.42 -61.07
CA ASN A 114 64.45 -47.09 -62.40
C ASN A 114 63.42 -48.02 -63.26
N CYS A 115 63.58 -48.45 -64.58
CA CYS A 115 62.51 -49.17 -65.47
C CYS A 115 62.78 -50.16 -66.75
N PHE A 116 61.84 -51.06 -67.30
CA PHE A 116 61.89 -51.97 -68.58
C PHE A 116 60.59 -52.65 -69.33
N ASN A 117 60.62 -53.25 -70.57
CA ASN A 117 59.63 -53.36 -71.78
C ASN A 117 58.43 -54.44 -72.04
N VAL A 118 57.55 -54.32 -73.12
CA VAL A 118 56.30 -55.14 -73.55
C VAL A 118 55.95 -55.46 -75.12
N SER A 119 54.68 -55.53 -75.69
CA SER A 119 54.18 -56.37 -76.90
C SER A 119 53.08 -55.87 -78.01
N ILE A 120 52.19 -56.73 -78.66
CA ILE A 120 51.63 -56.73 -80.11
C ILE A 120 50.05 -56.67 -80.52
N ASN A 121 49.49 -57.17 -81.70
CA ASN A 121 48.31 -56.62 -82.53
C ASN A 121 46.91 -57.35 -82.77
N SER A 122 45.86 -56.52 -83.02
CA SER A 122 44.49 -56.68 -83.63
C SER A 122 43.57 -57.88 -83.32
N ILE A 123 43.46 -58.31 -82.07
CA ILE A 123 42.47 -59.34 -81.63
C ILE A 123 41.38 -58.71 -80.76
N THR A 124 40.11 -59.03 -81.04
CA THR A 124 38.92 -58.62 -80.26
C THR A 124 37.99 -59.79 -80.00
N GLN A 125 37.21 -59.73 -78.91
CA GLN A 125 36.08 -60.62 -78.62
C GLN A 125 34.87 -59.77 -78.23
N ASP A 126 33.65 -60.18 -78.59
CA ASP A 126 32.43 -59.40 -78.33
C ASP A 126 31.95 -59.48 -76.87
N ARG A 127 32.17 -60.63 -76.22
CA ARG A 127 31.91 -60.88 -74.81
C ARG A 127 33.12 -61.50 -74.13
N THR A 128 33.28 -61.20 -72.84
CA THR A 128 34.22 -61.93 -71.95
C THR A 128 33.51 -63.01 -71.15
N TYR A 129 32.20 -62.87 -70.95
CA TYR A 129 31.35 -63.76 -70.17
C TYR A 129 30.21 -64.33 -71.01
N ILE A 130 30.03 -65.65 -70.92
CA ILE A 130 29.01 -66.46 -71.60
C ILE A 130 28.49 -67.53 -70.63
N SER A 131 27.37 -68.17 -70.93
CA SER A 131 26.68 -69.11 -70.03
C SER A 131 26.32 -70.44 -70.72
N GLN A 132 26.10 -71.50 -69.94
CA GLN A 132 25.49 -72.75 -70.43
C GLN A 132 23.95 -72.72 -70.33
N ASN A 133 23.36 -71.65 -69.78
CA ASN A 133 21.92 -71.45 -69.66
C ASN A 133 21.32 -70.94 -71.00
N PRO A 134 20.35 -71.65 -71.61
CA PRO A 134 19.75 -71.23 -72.89
C PRO A 134 18.97 -69.89 -72.86
N ALA A 135 18.73 -69.31 -71.68
CA ALA A 135 18.12 -67.98 -71.53
C ALA A 135 19.15 -66.82 -71.43
N ALA A 136 20.44 -67.15 -71.47
CA ALA A 136 21.59 -66.25 -71.32
C ALA A 136 22.46 -66.26 -72.61
N PHE A 137 23.66 -65.66 -72.60
CA PHE A 137 24.52 -65.61 -73.79
C PHE A 137 25.35 -66.88 -73.94
N THR A 138 24.98 -67.78 -74.85
CA THR A 138 25.65 -69.09 -75.00
C THR A 138 26.95 -69.06 -75.78
N SER A 139 27.22 -68.00 -76.56
CA SER A 139 28.38 -67.91 -77.45
C SER A 139 29.19 -66.62 -77.33
N VAL A 140 30.45 -66.72 -77.74
CA VAL A 140 31.39 -65.60 -77.95
C VAL A 140 31.79 -65.53 -79.43
N GLN A 141 31.83 -64.33 -79.98
CA GLN A 141 32.43 -64.01 -81.27
C GLN A 141 33.88 -63.54 -81.08
N ILE A 142 34.79 -64.14 -81.82
CA ILE A 142 36.23 -63.83 -81.80
C ILE A 142 36.62 -63.30 -83.17
N SER A 143 37.25 -62.12 -83.21
CA SER A 143 37.76 -61.51 -84.45
C SER A 143 39.24 -61.22 -84.36
N PHE A 144 39.99 -61.50 -85.42
CA PHE A 144 41.43 -61.23 -85.50
C PHE A 144 41.93 -61.05 -86.94
N GLN A 145 43.10 -60.43 -87.09
CA GLN A 145 43.75 -60.18 -88.38
C GLN A 145 45.11 -60.86 -88.46
N SER A 146 45.53 -61.24 -89.68
CA SER A 146 46.86 -61.82 -89.95
C SER A 146 47.72 -60.89 -90.80
N ALA A 147 49.02 -60.82 -90.48
CA ALA A 147 50.02 -60.15 -91.33
C ALA A 147 50.49 -61.03 -92.50
N TYR A 148 50.12 -62.32 -92.55
CA TYR A 148 50.61 -63.31 -93.51
C TYR A 148 49.51 -64.25 -94.04
N ASN A 149 49.80 -64.96 -95.13
CA ASN A 149 48.95 -66.02 -95.68
C ASN A 149 49.25 -67.35 -94.98
N GLY A 150 48.25 -68.20 -94.76
CA GLY A 150 48.47 -69.44 -94.01
C GLY A 150 47.20 -70.19 -93.67
N THR A 151 47.20 -70.83 -92.50
CA THR A 151 46.01 -71.46 -91.89
C THR A 151 45.89 -71.05 -90.42
N TYR A 152 44.66 -71.13 -89.90
CA TYR A 152 44.38 -70.98 -88.47
C TYR A 152 43.57 -72.15 -87.93
N ALA A 153 43.73 -72.38 -86.63
CA ALA A 153 42.78 -73.12 -85.81
C ALA A 153 42.61 -72.41 -84.47
N ILE A 154 41.38 -72.35 -83.97
CA ILE A 154 41.09 -71.98 -82.58
C ILE A 154 41.12 -73.28 -81.78
N LYS A 155 41.96 -73.33 -80.75
CA LYS A 155 42.26 -74.57 -80.01
C LYS A 155 42.12 -74.39 -78.51
N SER A 156 41.69 -75.46 -77.84
CA SER A 156 41.76 -75.64 -76.38
C SER A 156 42.99 -76.47 -76.03
N GLY A 157 43.71 -76.13 -74.95
CA GLY A 157 44.91 -76.83 -74.49
C GLY A 157 46.03 -75.88 -74.05
N ALA A 158 47.26 -76.40 -73.96
CA ALA A 158 48.44 -75.62 -73.56
C ALA A 158 49.18 -74.95 -74.72
N ASP A 159 49.20 -75.57 -75.91
CA ASP A 159 49.83 -75.00 -77.10
C ASP A 159 49.16 -75.45 -78.41
N CYS A 160 49.52 -74.76 -79.50
CA CYS A 160 48.94 -74.96 -80.83
C CYS A 160 49.22 -76.33 -81.47
N THR A 161 50.25 -77.03 -81.01
CA THR A 161 50.64 -78.37 -81.44
C THR A 161 49.74 -79.42 -80.80
N SER A 162 49.63 -79.40 -79.46
CA SER A 162 48.89 -80.43 -78.70
C SER A 162 47.40 -80.13 -78.54
N GLY A 163 46.96 -78.88 -78.73
CA GLY A 163 45.59 -78.46 -78.48
C GLY A 163 44.55 -79.04 -79.45
N THR A 164 43.34 -79.24 -78.95
CA THR A 164 42.18 -79.74 -79.68
C THR A 164 41.43 -78.58 -80.33
N THR A 165 41.17 -78.64 -81.64
CA THR A 165 40.37 -77.63 -82.35
C THR A 165 38.94 -77.64 -81.82
N TYR A 166 38.34 -76.48 -81.63
CA TYR A 166 36.93 -76.37 -81.24
C TYR A 166 36.00 -76.98 -82.31
N PRO A 167 34.86 -77.59 -81.94
CA PRO A 167 33.93 -78.23 -82.87
C PRO A 167 33.06 -77.23 -83.65
N ASP A 168 33.07 -75.96 -83.24
CA ASP A 168 32.18 -74.91 -83.74
C ASP A 168 32.43 -74.55 -85.22
N PRO A 169 31.37 -74.25 -86.00
CA PRO A 169 31.51 -73.87 -87.42
C PRO A 169 32.43 -72.66 -87.61
N GLY A 170 33.53 -72.86 -88.33
CA GLY A 170 34.54 -71.82 -88.57
C GLY A 170 35.71 -71.81 -87.59
N ALA A 171 35.78 -72.71 -86.61
CA ALA A 171 36.91 -72.80 -85.67
C ALA A 171 38.28 -73.15 -86.32
N SER A 172 38.33 -73.44 -87.63
CA SER A 172 39.57 -73.52 -88.40
C SER A 172 39.36 -73.14 -89.86
N GLY A 173 40.40 -72.64 -90.53
CA GLY A 173 40.32 -72.18 -91.91
C GLY A 173 41.63 -71.62 -92.46
N ALA A 174 41.54 -70.91 -93.59
CA ALA A 174 42.67 -70.23 -94.21
C ALA A 174 42.92 -68.85 -93.59
N LEU A 175 44.18 -68.43 -93.52
CA LEU A 175 44.59 -67.05 -93.26
C LEU A 175 44.97 -66.37 -94.58
N THR A 176 44.51 -65.13 -94.74
CA THR A 176 44.90 -64.22 -95.81
C THR A 176 45.54 -62.99 -95.19
N SER A 177 46.68 -62.53 -95.72
CA SER A 177 47.37 -61.33 -95.25
C SER A 177 46.44 -60.11 -95.37
N GLY A 178 46.24 -59.38 -94.26
CA GLY A 178 45.30 -58.26 -94.16
C GLY A 178 43.82 -58.67 -94.05
N GLY A 179 43.50 -59.96 -94.07
CA GLY A 179 42.14 -60.46 -93.88
C GLY A 179 41.74 -60.53 -92.41
N THR A 180 40.47 -60.22 -92.12
CA THR A 180 39.86 -60.47 -90.81
C THR A 180 39.19 -61.84 -90.79
N VAL A 181 39.47 -62.64 -89.77
CA VAL A 181 38.77 -63.90 -89.45
C VAL A 181 37.77 -63.62 -88.33
N ASN A 182 36.58 -64.21 -88.42
CA ASN A 182 35.56 -64.23 -87.36
C ASN A 182 35.22 -65.68 -87.02
N VAL A 183 35.13 -66.01 -85.73
CA VAL A 183 34.79 -67.36 -85.23
C VAL A 183 33.79 -67.24 -84.08
N THR A 184 32.68 -68.00 -84.14
CA THR A 184 31.81 -68.24 -82.98
C THR A 184 32.34 -69.44 -82.21
N LEU A 185 32.40 -69.36 -80.88
CA LEU A 185 32.45 -70.55 -80.01
C LEU A 185 31.17 -70.55 -79.15
N ASP A 186 30.42 -71.65 -79.13
CA ASP A 186 29.19 -71.77 -78.35
C ASP A 186 29.27 -72.90 -77.31
N THR A 187 28.73 -72.67 -76.11
CA THR A 187 28.67 -73.63 -75.01
C THR A 187 27.71 -74.79 -75.31
N THR A 188 26.70 -74.56 -76.16
CA THR A 188 25.66 -75.54 -76.52
C THR A 188 26.05 -76.42 -77.70
N THR A 189 27.15 -76.12 -78.41
CA THR A 189 27.69 -77.00 -79.46
C THR A 189 28.03 -78.37 -78.87
N ALA A 190 27.49 -79.44 -79.45
CA ALA A 190 27.68 -80.80 -78.94
C ALA A 190 29.18 -81.19 -78.96
N GLY A 191 29.78 -81.35 -77.76
CA GLY A 191 31.21 -81.61 -77.59
C GLY A 191 32.08 -80.37 -77.45
N SER A 192 31.51 -79.18 -77.22
CA SER A 192 32.24 -77.94 -76.94
C SER A 192 33.19 -78.09 -75.74
N PRO A 193 34.47 -77.72 -75.84
CA PRO A 193 35.40 -77.65 -74.71
C PRO A 193 35.07 -76.60 -73.64
N LEU A 194 34.03 -75.77 -73.83
CA LEU A 194 33.66 -74.67 -72.92
C LEU A 194 32.98 -75.18 -71.64
N ALA A 195 33.79 -75.48 -70.62
CA ALA A 195 33.35 -75.84 -69.27
C ALA A 195 33.21 -74.61 -68.36
N ALA A 196 32.55 -74.71 -67.20
CA ALA A 196 32.38 -73.58 -66.28
C ALA A 196 33.74 -73.00 -65.77
N GLY A 197 33.81 -71.67 -65.62
CA GLY A 197 35.00 -70.90 -65.25
C GLY A 197 35.83 -70.39 -66.43
N THR A 198 37.07 -69.98 -66.16
CA THR A 198 37.95 -69.36 -67.16
C THR A 198 38.47 -70.37 -68.18
N ASN A 199 38.01 -70.30 -69.43
CA ASN A 199 38.49 -71.11 -70.53
C ASN A 199 39.57 -70.34 -71.30
N THR A 200 40.76 -70.92 -71.43
CA THR A 200 41.79 -70.37 -72.33
C THR A 200 41.65 -70.97 -73.72
N TYR A 201 41.32 -70.15 -74.70
CA TYR A 201 41.39 -70.50 -76.11
C TYR A 201 42.67 -69.91 -76.73
N ILE A 202 43.28 -70.66 -77.64
CA ILE A 202 44.51 -70.26 -78.32
C ILE A 202 44.20 -69.97 -79.78
N ILE A 203 44.58 -68.77 -80.23
CA ILE A 203 44.61 -68.42 -81.65
C ILE A 203 45.94 -68.93 -82.21
N CYS A 204 45.87 -69.91 -83.10
CA CYS A 204 47.03 -70.58 -83.66
C CYS A 204 47.18 -70.27 -85.15
N GLY A 205 48.11 -69.37 -85.48
CA GLY A 205 48.46 -69.01 -86.86
C GLY A 205 49.68 -69.79 -87.36
N THR A 206 49.65 -70.25 -88.61
CA THR A 206 50.80 -70.90 -89.26
C THR A 206 50.89 -70.47 -90.72
N ASP A 207 52.03 -69.89 -91.10
CA ASP A 207 52.32 -69.46 -92.48
C ASP A 207 52.42 -70.67 -93.44
N THR A 208 52.06 -70.45 -94.70
CA THR A 208 52.35 -71.34 -95.84
C THR A 208 53.81 -71.79 -95.98
N ASN A 209 54.77 -71.07 -95.39
CA ASN A 209 56.20 -71.40 -95.40
C ASN A 209 56.73 -71.48 -93.94
N PRO A 210 57.32 -72.60 -93.47
CA PRO A 210 57.22 -73.03 -92.07
C PRO A 210 58.23 -72.36 -91.11
N THR A 211 58.32 -71.03 -91.12
CA THR A 211 59.26 -70.25 -90.28
C THR A 211 58.59 -69.24 -89.33
N LEU A 212 57.28 -68.99 -89.47
CA LEU A 212 56.49 -68.20 -88.53
C LEU A 212 55.35 -69.03 -87.94
N ARG A 213 55.23 -68.99 -86.62
CA ARG A 213 54.13 -69.54 -85.83
C ARG A 213 53.84 -68.58 -84.69
N ASP A 214 52.67 -67.96 -84.73
CA ASP A 214 52.15 -67.17 -83.61
C ASP A 214 51.27 -68.04 -82.71
N GLN A 215 51.40 -67.83 -81.40
CA GLN A 215 50.62 -68.48 -80.37
C GLN A 215 50.14 -67.41 -79.41
N ILE A 216 48.84 -67.11 -79.45
CA ILE A 216 48.25 -66.03 -78.65
C ILE A 216 47.12 -66.60 -77.81
N PHE A 217 47.28 -66.46 -76.50
CA PHE A 217 46.30 -66.86 -75.49
C PHE A 217 45.24 -65.77 -75.34
N ARG A 218 43.98 -66.20 -75.23
CA ARG A 218 42.82 -65.38 -74.86
C ARG A 218 41.90 -66.20 -73.95
N THR A 219 41.06 -65.50 -73.21
CA THR A 219 40.20 -66.11 -72.18
C THR A 219 38.75 -65.67 -72.37
N VAL A 220 37.86 -66.65 -72.27
CA VAL A 220 36.42 -66.45 -72.12
C VAL A 220 35.96 -67.21 -70.88
N GLU A 221 35.11 -66.59 -70.07
CA GLU A 221 34.65 -67.13 -68.80
C GLU A 221 33.22 -67.65 -68.97
N VAL A 222 33.00 -68.91 -68.60
CA VAL A 222 31.70 -69.57 -68.70
C VAL A 222 31.05 -69.57 -67.33
N ASP A 223 30.01 -68.77 -67.18
CA ASP A 223 29.27 -68.58 -65.93
C ASP A 223 27.79 -68.91 -66.12
N SER A 224 27.32 -69.89 -65.35
CA SER A 224 25.93 -70.38 -65.34
C SER A 224 25.27 -70.17 -63.97
N ILE A 225 25.90 -69.42 -63.06
CA ILE A 225 25.36 -69.12 -61.73
C ILE A 225 24.45 -67.90 -61.87
N ALA A 226 23.23 -67.99 -61.33
CA ALA A 226 22.33 -66.84 -61.30
C ALA A 226 22.70 -65.91 -60.13
N PRO A 227 22.67 -64.57 -60.33
CA PRO A 227 22.94 -63.63 -59.26
C PRO A 227 21.91 -63.71 -58.13
N THR A 228 22.31 -63.25 -56.94
CA THR A 228 21.43 -63.07 -55.77
C THR A 228 21.27 -61.58 -55.46
N ILE A 229 20.16 -61.21 -54.81
CA ILE A 229 19.87 -59.84 -54.39
C ILE A 229 19.86 -59.78 -52.87
N SER A 230 20.46 -58.73 -52.30
CA SER A 230 20.37 -58.40 -50.88
C SER A 230 20.12 -56.90 -50.67
N GLU A 231 19.35 -56.58 -49.65
CA GLU A 231 18.89 -55.25 -49.30
C GLU A 231 19.64 -54.65 -48.10
N SER A 232 19.81 -53.33 -48.07
CA SER A 232 20.36 -52.62 -46.92
C SER A 232 19.73 -51.22 -46.77
N PRO A 233 19.14 -50.87 -45.61
CA PRO A 233 18.97 -51.70 -44.40
C PRO A 233 18.01 -52.88 -44.61
N THR A 234 18.11 -53.90 -43.75
CA THR A 234 17.30 -55.12 -43.80
C THR A 234 15.80 -54.84 -43.72
N ALA A 235 15.01 -55.63 -44.44
CA ALA A 235 13.55 -55.58 -44.45
C ALA A 235 12.92 -55.71 -43.03
N GLY A 236 11.82 -54.99 -42.80
CA GLY A 236 11.10 -54.97 -41.52
C GLY A 236 10.77 -53.57 -41.02
N ASN A 237 10.53 -53.45 -39.71
CA ASN A 237 10.16 -52.20 -39.03
C ASN A 237 11.34 -51.21 -38.95
N GLN A 238 11.10 -49.93 -39.30
CA GLN A 238 12.13 -48.88 -39.40
C GLN A 238 11.71 -47.62 -38.61
N SER A 239 12.49 -47.28 -37.59
CA SER A 239 12.31 -46.07 -36.74
C SER A 239 12.95 -44.80 -37.31
N SER A 240 13.50 -44.88 -38.53
CA SER A 240 14.08 -43.77 -39.29
C SER A 240 13.85 -44.01 -40.77
N ILE A 241 13.51 -42.99 -41.56
CA ILE A 241 13.26 -43.14 -43.00
C ILE A 241 14.49 -43.75 -43.69
N PRO A 242 14.40 -44.97 -44.25
CA PRO A 242 15.54 -45.62 -44.87
C PRO A 242 15.71 -45.18 -46.33
N ASN A 243 16.95 -45.14 -46.78
CA ASN A 243 17.30 -45.18 -48.19
C ASN A 243 17.67 -46.63 -48.53
N VAL A 244 16.72 -47.42 -49.03
CA VAL A 244 16.91 -48.84 -49.30
C VAL A 244 17.83 -48.99 -50.51
N SER A 245 19.07 -49.41 -50.24
CA SER A 245 19.99 -49.84 -51.28
C SER A 245 19.73 -51.31 -51.62
N LEU A 246 19.53 -51.58 -52.91
CA LEU A 246 19.61 -52.93 -53.45
C LEU A 246 21.05 -53.20 -53.89
N SER A 247 21.53 -54.38 -53.55
CA SER A 247 22.83 -54.90 -53.99
C SER A 247 22.62 -56.24 -54.66
N CYS A 248 23.43 -56.50 -55.68
CA CYS A 248 23.46 -57.79 -56.36
C CYS A 248 24.81 -58.44 -56.06
N SER A 249 24.78 -59.71 -55.67
CA SER A 249 25.96 -60.53 -55.44
C SER A 249 25.86 -61.80 -56.27
N ASP A 250 26.79 -61.93 -57.20
CA ASP A 250 27.04 -63.15 -57.94
C ASP A 250 28.23 -63.89 -57.29
N GLY A 251 28.05 -65.18 -57.01
CA GLY A 251 28.82 -65.96 -56.04
C GLY A 251 30.20 -66.43 -56.49
N GLY A 252 30.92 -65.59 -57.24
CA GLY A 252 32.15 -65.96 -57.94
C GLY A 252 31.98 -66.20 -59.45
N GLY A 253 30.84 -65.80 -60.03
CA GLY A 253 30.60 -65.80 -61.47
C GLY A 253 31.07 -64.51 -62.17
N SER A 254 30.37 -64.18 -63.26
CA SER A 254 30.64 -63.08 -64.18
C SER A 254 30.36 -61.67 -63.63
N GLY A 255 29.71 -61.58 -62.48
CA GLY A 255 29.36 -60.33 -61.80
C GLY A 255 28.09 -59.69 -62.34
N CYS A 256 27.47 -58.85 -61.51
CA CYS A 256 26.16 -58.25 -61.80
C CYS A 256 26.23 -57.18 -62.90
N ASN A 257 25.28 -57.25 -63.83
CA ASN A 257 25.13 -56.35 -64.98
C ASN A 257 23.97 -55.35 -64.76
N GLY A 258 22.84 -55.81 -64.21
CA GLY A 258 21.70 -54.94 -63.93
C GLY A 258 20.73 -55.48 -62.89
N ILE A 259 19.91 -54.59 -62.33
CA ILE A 259 18.79 -54.90 -61.43
C ILE A 259 17.57 -54.11 -61.91
N ALA A 260 16.43 -54.78 -62.08
CA ALA A 260 15.13 -54.15 -62.23
C ALA A 260 14.32 -54.30 -60.94
N TYR A 261 13.50 -53.30 -60.62
CA TYR A 261 12.65 -53.32 -59.43
C TYR A 261 11.27 -52.73 -59.66
N ASN A 262 10.36 -53.07 -58.77
CA ASN A 262 9.06 -52.44 -58.58
C ASN A 262 8.86 -52.13 -57.09
N SER A 263 8.09 -51.10 -56.76
CA SER A 263 7.82 -50.71 -55.38
C SER A 263 6.41 -50.18 -55.19
N GLY A 264 5.66 -50.79 -54.26
CA GLY A 264 4.35 -50.32 -53.82
C GLY A 264 4.40 -49.76 -52.41
N ASN A 265 3.51 -48.81 -52.09
CA ASN A 265 3.31 -48.32 -50.73
C ASN A 265 1.82 -48.28 -50.36
N SER A 266 1.53 -48.18 -49.06
CA SER A 266 0.19 -47.91 -48.50
C SER A 266 0.35 -47.29 -47.10
N PRO A 267 -0.55 -46.38 -46.65
CA PRO A 267 -0.44 -45.77 -45.33
C PRO A 267 -0.47 -46.81 -44.20
N ALA A 268 0.39 -46.67 -43.20
CA ALA A 268 0.35 -47.52 -42.02
C ALA A 268 -0.96 -47.28 -41.22
N PRO A 269 -1.62 -48.33 -40.67
CA PRO A 269 -1.23 -49.74 -40.62
C PRO A 269 -1.98 -50.61 -41.66
N ALA A 270 -2.00 -50.22 -42.93
CA ALA A 270 -2.55 -51.06 -44.00
C ALA A 270 -1.76 -52.38 -44.17
N ALA A 271 -2.36 -53.36 -44.83
CA ALA A 271 -1.62 -54.55 -45.27
C ALA A 271 -0.51 -54.17 -46.28
N ALA A 272 0.58 -54.94 -46.28
CA ALA A 272 1.67 -54.72 -47.22
C ALA A 272 1.16 -54.81 -48.67
N PRO A 273 1.45 -53.81 -49.52
CA PRO A 273 1.02 -53.84 -50.91
C PRO A 273 1.77 -54.94 -51.67
N ASN A 274 1.12 -55.55 -52.66
CA ASN A 274 1.82 -56.42 -53.62
C ASN A 274 2.02 -55.62 -54.91
N PRO A 275 3.27 -55.23 -55.26
CA PRO A 275 3.60 -54.76 -56.60
C PRO A 275 3.41 -55.88 -57.64
N ALA A 276 3.89 -55.65 -58.86
CA ALA A 276 3.96 -56.66 -59.90
C ALA A 276 5.42 -56.99 -60.21
N ASP A 277 5.73 -58.29 -60.36
CA ASP A 277 7.08 -58.81 -60.63
C ASP A 277 7.84 -57.95 -61.66
N PRO A 278 9.03 -57.41 -61.31
CA PRO A 278 9.86 -56.69 -62.26
C PRO A 278 10.47 -57.65 -63.28
N THR A 279 10.86 -57.10 -64.43
CA THR A 279 11.49 -57.84 -65.54
C THR A 279 12.70 -57.09 -66.08
N ILE A 280 13.70 -57.83 -66.56
CA ILE A 280 14.94 -57.30 -67.17
C ILE A 280 15.39 -58.25 -68.29
N ASN A 281 16.04 -57.73 -69.33
CA ASN A 281 16.60 -58.53 -70.42
C ASN A 281 17.92 -59.21 -70.02
N ALA A 282 18.36 -60.20 -70.81
CA ALA A 282 19.64 -60.89 -70.58
C ALA A 282 20.86 -59.96 -70.72
N ASP A 283 20.77 -58.91 -71.54
CA ASP A 283 21.83 -57.89 -71.70
C ASP A 283 21.84 -56.82 -70.59
N GLY A 284 20.93 -56.88 -69.60
CA GLY A 284 20.76 -55.82 -68.59
C GLY A 284 19.84 -54.67 -69.01
N THR A 285 19.33 -54.67 -70.24
CA THR A 285 18.42 -53.63 -70.74
C THR A 285 16.95 -53.94 -70.43
N GLY A 286 16.04 -53.05 -70.83
CA GLY A 286 14.59 -53.33 -70.82
C GLY A 286 13.97 -53.48 -69.42
N ALA A 287 14.67 -53.04 -68.38
CA ALA A 287 14.20 -53.05 -67.00
C ALA A 287 12.81 -52.39 -66.86
N SER A 288 11.84 -53.14 -66.36
CA SER A 288 10.44 -52.71 -66.22
C SER A 288 9.86 -53.19 -64.88
N PRO A 289 9.15 -52.34 -64.11
CA PRO A 289 8.81 -50.95 -64.43
C PRO A 289 9.95 -49.95 -64.16
N SER A 290 11.05 -50.33 -63.50
CA SER A 290 12.17 -49.43 -63.23
C SER A 290 13.52 -50.15 -63.18
N ALA A 291 14.57 -49.50 -63.69
CA ALA A 291 15.96 -49.88 -63.47
C ALA A 291 16.43 -49.34 -62.12
N TYR A 292 17.11 -50.16 -61.31
CA TYR A 292 17.75 -49.68 -60.09
C TYR A 292 19.06 -48.98 -60.41
N VAL A 293 19.13 -47.68 -60.13
CA VAL A 293 20.30 -46.81 -60.38
C VAL A 293 20.77 -46.03 -59.15
N SER A 294 19.96 -46.02 -58.09
CA SER A 294 20.21 -45.32 -56.82
C SER A 294 19.33 -45.92 -55.73
N ALA A 295 19.70 -45.75 -54.46
CA ALA A 295 18.89 -46.19 -53.32
C ALA A 295 17.46 -45.62 -53.37
N ILE A 296 16.51 -46.42 -52.89
CA ILE A 296 15.07 -46.13 -52.90
C ILE A 296 14.71 -45.49 -51.56
N THR A 297 14.46 -44.18 -51.55
CA THR A 297 13.95 -43.48 -50.36
C THR A 297 12.48 -43.87 -50.12
N LEU A 298 12.17 -44.41 -48.94
CA LEU A 298 10.79 -44.69 -48.55
C LEU A 298 10.10 -43.43 -48.01
N SER A 299 8.77 -43.43 -47.97
CA SER A 299 7.99 -42.43 -47.22
C SER A 299 7.76 -42.89 -45.78
N ASP A 300 7.61 -41.94 -44.87
CA ASP A 300 7.19 -42.19 -43.48
C ASP A 300 5.69 -42.57 -43.39
N GLU A 301 5.28 -43.06 -42.22
CA GLU A 301 3.94 -43.57 -41.89
C GLU A 301 3.34 -44.51 -42.96
N ALA A 302 4.17 -45.39 -43.52
CA ALA A 302 3.82 -46.22 -44.66
C ALA A 302 4.37 -47.64 -44.57
N VAL A 303 3.56 -48.59 -45.04
CA VAL A 303 4.00 -49.95 -45.35
C VAL A 303 4.39 -50.01 -46.81
N TRP A 304 5.62 -50.45 -47.07
CA TRP A 304 6.22 -50.58 -48.39
C TRP A 304 6.52 -52.03 -48.72
N THR A 305 6.51 -52.35 -50.01
CA THR A 305 7.06 -53.60 -50.57
C THR A 305 7.89 -53.27 -51.80
N ILE A 306 9.11 -53.78 -51.87
CA ILE A 306 10.01 -53.69 -53.01
C ILE A 306 10.22 -55.10 -53.56
N GLU A 307 9.89 -55.31 -54.83
CA GLU A 307 10.21 -56.53 -55.58
C GLU A 307 11.37 -56.23 -56.54
N ALA A 308 12.33 -57.13 -56.67
CA ALA A 308 13.55 -56.93 -57.46
C ALA A 308 14.00 -58.20 -58.18
N ILE A 309 14.56 -58.05 -59.39
CA ILE A 309 15.20 -59.11 -60.17
C ILE A 309 16.54 -58.62 -60.75
N ALA A 310 17.57 -59.46 -60.74
CA ALA A 310 18.92 -59.14 -61.18
C ALA A 310 19.35 -60.00 -62.37
N VAL A 311 20.35 -59.51 -63.11
CA VAL A 311 21.02 -60.22 -64.21
C VAL A 311 22.52 -59.98 -64.17
N ASP A 312 23.30 -61.01 -64.51
CA ASP A 312 24.77 -60.97 -64.56
C ASP A 312 25.32 -60.64 -65.97
N ASN A 313 26.65 -60.61 -66.12
CA ASN A 313 27.33 -60.29 -67.37
C ASN A 313 27.33 -61.45 -68.39
N ALA A 314 27.11 -62.70 -67.97
CA ALA A 314 26.87 -63.85 -68.82
C ALA A 314 25.40 -63.97 -69.30
N GLY A 315 24.48 -63.26 -68.63
CA GLY A 315 23.07 -63.12 -68.93
C GLY A 315 22.11 -63.97 -68.08
N ASN A 316 22.57 -64.64 -67.01
CA ASN A 316 21.66 -65.41 -66.14
C ASN A 316 20.87 -64.45 -65.23
N ARG A 317 19.63 -64.82 -64.90
CA ARG A 317 18.70 -63.98 -64.11
C ARG A 317 18.40 -64.61 -62.76
N SER A 318 18.30 -63.79 -61.73
CA SER A 318 17.87 -64.20 -60.39
C SER A 318 16.40 -64.65 -60.37
N ALA A 319 15.98 -65.27 -59.28
CA ALA A 319 14.57 -65.25 -58.88
C ALA A 319 14.16 -63.81 -58.46
N VAL A 320 12.85 -63.52 -58.44
CA VAL A 320 12.35 -62.27 -57.84
C VAL A 320 12.53 -62.34 -56.33
N ALA A 321 13.20 -61.35 -55.75
CA ALA A 321 13.28 -61.12 -54.31
C ALA A 321 12.24 -60.07 -53.90
N SER A 322 11.60 -60.23 -52.74
CA SER A 322 10.58 -59.32 -52.23
C SER A 322 10.87 -58.92 -50.79
N PHE A 323 10.88 -57.61 -50.53
CA PHE A 323 11.30 -56.99 -49.27
C PHE A 323 10.20 -56.04 -48.77
N SER A 324 9.66 -56.28 -47.57
CA SER A 324 8.63 -55.42 -46.98
C SER A 324 9.16 -54.61 -45.81
N TYR A 325 8.71 -53.35 -45.70
CA TYR A 325 9.14 -52.40 -44.69
C TYR A 325 7.92 -51.73 -44.06
N VAL A 326 7.97 -51.45 -42.76
CA VAL A 326 7.04 -50.54 -42.08
C VAL A 326 7.85 -49.36 -41.58
N VAL A 327 7.62 -48.17 -42.12
CA VAL A 327 8.32 -46.94 -41.72
C VAL A 327 7.38 -46.12 -40.86
N ASP A 328 7.81 -45.81 -39.64
CA ASP A 328 7.11 -44.87 -38.74
C ASP A 328 8.13 -44.22 -37.80
N THR A 329 8.58 -43.01 -38.16
CA THR A 329 9.54 -42.24 -37.36
C THR A 329 8.88 -41.38 -36.27
N ASN A 330 7.56 -41.22 -36.36
CA ASN A 330 6.77 -40.48 -35.39
C ASN A 330 6.43 -41.36 -34.17
N GLN A 331 6.60 -40.79 -32.97
CA GLN A 331 5.97 -41.31 -31.75
C GLN A 331 4.53 -40.78 -31.66
N SER A 332 3.64 -41.46 -30.95
CA SER A 332 2.27 -40.96 -30.74
C SER A 332 2.27 -39.58 -30.09
N SER A 333 1.59 -38.62 -30.70
CA SER A 333 1.47 -37.24 -30.25
C SER A 333 0.35 -37.11 -29.21
N LEU A 334 0.63 -37.55 -27.99
CA LEU A 334 -0.32 -37.51 -26.87
C LEU A 334 -0.59 -36.07 -26.43
N SER A 335 -1.82 -35.58 -26.60
CA SER A 335 -2.15 -34.19 -26.31
C SER A 335 -2.58 -33.97 -24.86
N SER A 336 -2.01 -32.94 -24.23
CA SER A 336 -2.33 -32.39 -22.91
C SER A 336 -2.71 -33.42 -21.83
N PRO A 337 -1.82 -34.40 -21.53
CA PRO A 337 -2.10 -35.39 -20.50
C PRO A 337 -2.22 -34.74 -19.13
N SER A 338 -3.27 -35.10 -18.39
CA SER A 338 -3.67 -34.45 -17.15
C SER A 338 -4.01 -35.46 -16.06
N ALA A 339 -3.72 -35.09 -14.81
CA ALA A 339 -4.20 -35.78 -13.62
C ALA A 339 -5.46 -35.06 -13.11
N SER A 340 -6.48 -35.79 -12.66
CA SER A 340 -7.66 -35.19 -12.03
C SER A 340 -7.29 -34.49 -10.71
N GLU A 341 -6.33 -35.05 -9.96
CA GLU A 341 -5.70 -34.43 -8.79
C GLU A 341 -4.18 -34.62 -8.88
N PRO A 342 -3.40 -33.56 -9.19
CA PRO A 342 -1.93 -33.66 -9.31
C PRO A 342 -1.20 -33.73 -7.95
N PHE A 343 -1.93 -33.64 -6.84
CA PHE A 343 -1.44 -33.81 -5.46
C PHE A 343 -2.44 -34.73 -4.74
N ILE A 344 -1.96 -35.80 -4.10
CA ILE A 344 -2.80 -36.86 -3.50
C ILE A 344 -2.20 -37.40 -2.19
N SER A 345 -3.07 -37.90 -1.30
CA SER A 345 -2.69 -38.36 0.05
C SER A 345 -3.45 -39.62 0.47
N ASN A 346 -2.87 -40.49 1.30
CA ASN A 346 -3.65 -41.55 1.97
C ASN A 346 -4.37 -41.08 3.26
N VAL A 347 -4.08 -39.88 3.76
CA VAL A 347 -4.69 -39.32 4.99
C VAL A 347 -5.49 -38.04 4.75
N GLY A 348 -5.22 -37.32 3.66
CA GLY A 348 -5.96 -36.17 3.17
C GLY A 348 -7.21 -36.54 2.35
N THR A 349 -7.93 -35.52 1.89
CA THR A 349 -9.22 -35.71 1.18
C THR A 349 -9.07 -36.22 -0.25
N LYS A 350 -7.94 -36.01 -0.92
CA LYS A 350 -7.70 -36.42 -2.32
C LYS A 350 -6.92 -37.74 -2.37
N ASN A 351 -7.62 -38.84 -2.17
CA ASN A 351 -7.00 -40.17 -2.03
C ASN A 351 -6.65 -40.91 -3.33
N SER A 352 -7.00 -40.34 -4.48
CA SER A 352 -6.77 -40.95 -5.79
C SER A 352 -6.81 -39.92 -6.92
N THR A 353 -6.24 -40.27 -8.07
CA THR A 353 -6.35 -39.49 -9.32
C THR A 353 -6.62 -40.41 -10.50
N THR A 354 -7.41 -39.96 -11.47
CA THR A 354 -7.39 -40.52 -12.83
C THR A 354 -6.35 -39.79 -13.67
N ILE A 355 -5.79 -40.46 -14.69
CA ILE A 355 -4.98 -39.83 -15.73
C ILE A 355 -5.76 -39.84 -17.04
N THR A 356 -5.90 -38.70 -17.69
CA THR A 356 -6.61 -38.54 -18.97
C THR A 356 -5.69 -37.95 -20.02
N TRP A 357 -5.68 -38.53 -21.21
CA TRP A 357 -4.98 -38.02 -22.39
C TRP A 357 -5.75 -38.35 -23.67
N THR A 358 -5.49 -37.60 -24.74
CA THR A 358 -5.89 -37.98 -26.10
C THR A 358 -4.67 -38.35 -26.94
N SER A 359 -4.86 -39.15 -27.98
CA SER A 359 -3.82 -39.50 -28.95
C SER A 359 -4.25 -39.09 -30.35
N ASP A 360 -3.28 -38.78 -31.20
CA ASP A 360 -3.43 -38.64 -32.65
C ASP A 360 -3.70 -39.99 -33.34
N ARG A 361 -3.34 -41.10 -32.68
CA ARG A 361 -3.39 -42.46 -33.21
C ARG A 361 -4.39 -43.33 -32.43
N SER A 362 -5.02 -44.27 -33.14
CA SER A 362 -6.06 -45.13 -32.57
C SER A 362 -5.68 -46.61 -32.58
N ASN A 363 -6.26 -47.37 -31.65
CA ASN A 363 -6.00 -48.80 -31.43
C ASN A 363 -4.50 -49.12 -31.26
N ARG A 364 -3.74 -48.19 -30.68
CA ARG A 364 -2.33 -48.36 -30.29
C ARG A 364 -2.25 -48.96 -28.88
N PRO A 365 -1.39 -49.96 -28.61
CA PRO A 365 -1.14 -50.40 -27.24
C PRO A 365 -0.54 -49.28 -26.38
N TYR A 366 -0.98 -49.15 -25.13
CA TYR A 366 -0.37 -48.26 -24.15
C TYR A 366 -0.06 -48.95 -22.82
N SER A 367 0.86 -48.36 -22.05
CA SER A 367 1.04 -48.61 -20.62
C SER A 367 1.23 -47.30 -19.85
N ILE A 368 0.60 -47.20 -18.67
CA ILE A 368 0.80 -46.15 -17.68
C ILE A 368 1.72 -46.67 -16.60
N ARG A 369 2.80 -45.94 -16.31
CA ARG A 369 3.88 -46.37 -15.41
C ARG A 369 4.22 -45.30 -14.38
N ILE A 370 4.36 -45.69 -13.12
CA ILE A 370 4.91 -44.85 -12.05
C ILE A 370 6.42 -45.07 -11.93
N GLY A 371 7.20 -43.98 -11.87
CA GLY A 371 8.63 -44.01 -11.51
C GLY A 371 9.59 -44.56 -12.58
N GLY A 372 9.12 -44.79 -13.81
CA GLY A 372 9.96 -45.25 -14.92
C GLY A 372 10.79 -44.12 -15.53
N THR A 373 12.06 -44.38 -15.85
CA THR A 373 12.94 -43.49 -16.64
C THR A 373 12.57 -43.46 -18.12
N ASP A 374 11.87 -44.50 -18.58
CA ASP A 374 11.55 -44.82 -19.97
C ASP A 374 10.31 -45.74 -20.00
N CYS A 375 9.90 -46.20 -21.18
CA CYS A 375 8.70 -47.02 -21.37
C CYS A 375 8.86 -48.52 -21.05
N SER A 376 10.04 -48.98 -20.66
CA SER A 376 10.29 -50.35 -20.18
C SER A 376 10.34 -50.44 -18.65
N THR A 377 10.78 -49.37 -17.98
CA THR A 377 11.00 -49.29 -16.52
C THR A 377 9.77 -48.80 -15.73
N GLY A 378 9.86 -48.82 -14.40
CA GLY A 378 8.79 -48.39 -13.50
C GLY A 378 7.62 -49.38 -13.36
N THR A 379 6.73 -49.11 -12.41
CA THR A 379 5.57 -49.98 -12.10
C THR A 379 4.42 -49.67 -13.04
N ALA A 380 4.01 -50.63 -13.87
CA ALA A 380 2.81 -50.49 -14.70
C ALA A 380 1.54 -50.57 -13.83
N ILE A 381 0.61 -49.64 -14.03
CA ILE A 381 -0.62 -49.48 -13.25
C ILE A 381 -1.90 -49.44 -14.09
N ASP A 382 -1.82 -49.12 -15.37
CA ASP A 382 -2.91 -49.31 -16.35
C ASP A 382 -2.31 -49.70 -17.71
N THR A 383 -2.99 -50.54 -18.48
CA THR A 383 -2.52 -51.07 -19.77
C THR A 383 -3.70 -51.44 -20.66
N GLY A 384 -3.67 -51.03 -21.93
CA GLY A 384 -4.75 -51.32 -22.87
C GLY A 384 -4.43 -50.86 -24.28
N THR A 385 -5.47 -50.53 -25.05
CA THR A 385 -5.34 -49.93 -26.39
C THR A 385 -6.11 -48.61 -26.46
N THR A 386 -5.47 -47.54 -26.94
CA THR A 386 -6.05 -46.19 -26.93
C THR A 386 -7.24 -46.09 -27.88
N GLY A 387 -8.37 -45.58 -27.39
CA GLY A 387 -9.57 -45.35 -28.18
C GLY A 387 -9.44 -44.13 -29.09
N ALA A 388 -10.36 -43.98 -30.05
CA ALA A 388 -10.38 -42.84 -30.98
C ALA A 388 -10.65 -41.46 -30.33
N LEU A 389 -10.83 -41.40 -29.01
CA LEU A 389 -10.95 -40.19 -28.20
C LEU A 389 -9.90 -40.14 -27.07
N GLY A 390 -8.88 -41.00 -27.08
CA GLY A 390 -7.93 -41.15 -25.98
C GLY A 390 -8.28 -42.25 -24.98
N HIS A 391 -7.84 -42.06 -23.73
CA HIS A 391 -8.17 -42.90 -22.58
C HIS A 391 -8.25 -42.08 -21.30
N THR A 392 -8.98 -42.59 -20.31
CA THR A 392 -8.97 -42.11 -18.92
C THR A 392 -8.80 -43.33 -18.02
N THR A 393 -7.76 -43.35 -17.19
CA THR A 393 -7.51 -44.49 -16.29
C THR A 393 -8.64 -44.64 -15.27
N PRO A 394 -8.83 -45.84 -14.70
CA PRO A 394 -9.45 -45.97 -13.39
C PRO A 394 -8.78 -45.07 -12.34
N ALA A 395 -9.45 -44.80 -11.23
CA ALA A 395 -8.87 -44.00 -10.14
C ALA A 395 -7.68 -44.72 -9.51
N ILE A 396 -6.48 -44.15 -9.64
CA ILE A 396 -5.23 -44.67 -9.10
C ILE A 396 -5.12 -44.16 -7.67
N ALA A 397 -5.18 -45.06 -6.70
CA ALA A 397 -5.08 -44.71 -5.27
C ALA A 397 -3.67 -44.26 -4.87
N ALA A 398 -3.58 -43.34 -3.92
CA ALA A 398 -2.31 -42.74 -3.48
C ALA A 398 -1.29 -43.78 -2.95
N ASN A 399 -1.76 -44.88 -2.36
CA ASN A 399 -0.90 -45.99 -1.91
C ASN A 399 -0.13 -46.73 -3.02
N LEU A 400 -0.51 -46.56 -4.30
CA LEU A 400 0.21 -47.11 -5.45
C LEU A 400 1.46 -46.27 -5.82
N PHE A 401 1.55 -45.04 -5.31
CA PHE A 401 2.70 -44.16 -5.46
C PHE A 401 3.64 -44.36 -4.25
N GLY A 402 4.60 -45.28 -4.38
CA GLY A 402 5.47 -45.69 -3.27
C GLY A 402 6.93 -45.97 -3.68
N PRO A 403 7.85 -46.15 -2.72
CA PRO A 403 7.58 -46.34 -1.28
C PRO A 403 7.59 -45.06 -0.43
N GLY A 404 8.11 -43.94 -0.93
CA GLY A 404 8.22 -42.68 -0.17
C GLY A 404 6.91 -41.91 -0.08
N THR A 405 6.73 -41.19 1.03
CA THR A 405 5.74 -40.12 1.21
C THR A 405 6.36 -38.78 0.82
N ASP A 406 5.54 -37.73 0.75
CA ASP A 406 5.98 -36.33 0.67
C ASP A 406 6.94 -36.04 -0.51
N GLN A 407 6.67 -36.66 -1.66
CA GLN A 407 7.53 -36.61 -2.84
C GLN A 407 6.77 -36.65 -4.18
N ALA A 408 7.38 -36.04 -5.20
CA ALA A 408 6.92 -36.05 -6.57
C ALA A 408 7.18 -37.40 -7.26
N TYR A 409 6.16 -37.97 -7.89
CA TYR A 409 6.25 -39.18 -8.70
C TYR A 409 5.99 -38.87 -10.19
N THR A 410 6.93 -39.26 -11.05
CA THR A 410 6.73 -39.23 -12.50
C THR A 410 5.73 -40.31 -12.91
N VAL A 411 4.63 -39.90 -13.53
CA VAL A 411 3.72 -40.80 -14.25
C VAL A 411 4.05 -40.68 -15.73
N ARG A 412 4.34 -41.81 -16.37
CA ARG A 412 4.74 -41.91 -17.77
C ARG A 412 3.66 -42.64 -18.57
N ILE A 413 3.21 -42.01 -19.64
CA ILE A 413 2.22 -42.52 -20.59
C ILE A 413 2.98 -42.99 -21.83
N CYS A 414 2.97 -44.30 -22.04
CA CYS A 414 3.77 -44.97 -23.07
C CYS A 414 2.85 -45.64 -24.09
N GLU A 415 2.55 -44.94 -25.17
CA GLU A 415 1.77 -45.46 -26.29
C GLU A 415 2.67 -45.84 -27.46
N GLN A 416 2.44 -47.01 -28.07
CA GLN A 416 3.25 -47.53 -29.17
C GLN A 416 2.81 -46.98 -30.53
N ASN A 417 3.80 -46.59 -31.34
CA ASN A 417 3.63 -46.23 -32.73
C ASN A 417 3.38 -47.49 -33.61
N TYR A 418 3.27 -47.33 -34.94
CA TYR A 418 2.95 -48.43 -35.85
C TYR A 418 4.04 -49.51 -35.96
N ILE A 419 5.29 -49.21 -35.60
CA ILE A 419 6.38 -50.19 -35.52
C ILE A 419 6.56 -50.82 -34.13
N GLY A 420 5.74 -50.42 -33.14
CA GLY A 420 5.77 -50.95 -31.78
C GLY A 420 6.68 -50.19 -30.80
N ASP A 421 7.27 -49.06 -31.22
CA ASP A 421 8.09 -48.21 -30.36
C ASP A 421 7.22 -47.18 -29.62
N ALA A 422 7.44 -47.05 -28.31
CA ALA A 422 6.81 -46.02 -27.47
C ALA A 422 7.76 -44.88 -27.09
N GLY A 423 9.02 -44.95 -27.57
CA GLY A 423 10.08 -44.01 -27.26
C GLY A 423 10.30 -43.82 -25.76
N LEU A 424 10.33 -42.55 -25.34
CA LEU A 424 10.37 -42.20 -23.92
C LEU A 424 8.97 -42.01 -23.31
N GLY A 425 7.91 -41.90 -24.11
CA GLY A 425 6.55 -41.59 -23.66
C GLY A 425 6.41 -40.19 -23.01
N THR A 426 5.17 -39.73 -22.88
CA THR A 426 4.88 -38.42 -22.30
C THR A 426 4.77 -38.51 -20.78
N THR A 427 5.43 -37.60 -20.06
CA THR A 427 5.43 -37.58 -18.58
C THR A 427 4.58 -36.45 -18.01
N LEU A 428 3.85 -36.76 -16.95
CA LEU A 428 3.33 -35.78 -15.98
C LEU A 428 3.86 -36.10 -14.58
N THR A 429 3.62 -35.21 -13.63
CA THR A 429 3.99 -35.44 -12.22
C THR A 429 2.73 -35.48 -11.37
N VAL A 430 2.65 -36.46 -10.48
CA VAL A 430 1.69 -36.52 -9.37
C VAL A 430 2.50 -36.52 -8.08
N THR A 431 2.22 -35.61 -7.17
CA THR A 431 2.89 -35.56 -5.86
C THR A 431 2.07 -36.39 -4.86
N ARG A 432 2.71 -37.35 -4.20
CA ARG A 432 2.12 -37.97 -3.00
C ARG A 432 2.62 -37.20 -1.80
N ASP A 433 1.70 -36.74 -0.97
CA ASP A 433 1.96 -35.83 0.14
C ASP A 433 1.04 -36.21 1.30
N GLU A 434 1.62 -36.58 2.45
CA GLU A 434 0.87 -37.05 3.63
C GLU A 434 1.11 -36.15 4.84
N THR A 435 1.81 -35.05 4.65
CA THR A 435 2.13 -34.06 5.67
C THR A 435 1.10 -32.94 5.61
N ALA A 436 0.65 -32.48 6.79
CA ALA A 436 -0.22 -31.30 6.86
C ALA A 436 0.63 -30.04 7.07
N PRO A 437 0.28 -28.91 6.43
CA PRO A 437 1.12 -27.71 6.39
C PRO A 437 1.27 -27.07 7.79
N THR A 438 2.49 -26.67 8.15
CA THR A 438 2.79 -26.05 9.45
C THR A 438 2.33 -24.59 9.48
N ILE A 439 1.25 -24.31 10.22
CA ILE A 439 0.77 -22.94 10.40
C ILE A 439 1.67 -22.18 11.39
N THR A 440 2.26 -21.07 10.94
CA THR A 440 2.99 -20.12 11.78
C THR A 440 2.29 -18.76 11.78
N ALA A 441 1.91 -18.26 12.96
CA ALA A 441 1.34 -16.93 13.10
C ALA A 441 2.45 -15.87 13.16
N VAL A 442 2.63 -15.13 12.05
CA VAL A 442 3.62 -14.05 11.91
C VAL A 442 3.20 -12.83 12.71
N THR A 443 1.90 -12.49 12.67
CA THR A 443 1.27 -11.69 13.72
C THR A 443 1.07 -12.62 14.92
N GLY A 444 1.93 -12.53 15.93
CA GLY A 444 2.01 -13.51 17.02
C GLY A 444 0.70 -13.68 17.82
N ASN A 445 0.47 -14.88 18.38
CA ASN A 445 -0.68 -15.15 19.23
C ASN A 445 -0.67 -14.23 20.47
N GLY A 446 -1.80 -13.58 20.78
CA GLY A 446 -1.92 -12.57 21.82
C GLY A 446 -1.45 -11.17 21.44
N ALA A 447 -1.01 -10.93 20.19
CA ALA A 447 -0.53 -9.62 19.76
C ALA A 447 -1.63 -8.55 19.72
N TYR A 448 -1.20 -7.30 19.92
CA TYR A 448 -2.01 -6.12 19.68
C TYR A 448 -2.04 -5.79 18.18
N VAL A 449 -3.23 -5.62 17.61
CA VAL A 449 -3.44 -5.35 16.17
C VAL A 449 -4.16 -4.01 16.00
N PRO A 450 -3.54 -2.99 15.37
CA PRO A 450 -4.24 -1.76 15.01
C PRO A 450 -5.38 -2.03 14.02
N TYR A 451 -6.47 -1.26 14.10
CA TYR A 451 -7.68 -1.45 13.28
C TYR A 451 -7.45 -1.39 11.74
N ASN A 452 -6.32 -0.86 11.29
CA ASN A 452 -5.94 -0.74 9.88
C ASN A 452 -4.75 -1.66 9.50
N SER A 453 -4.45 -2.66 10.31
CA SER A 453 -3.35 -3.61 10.11
C SER A 453 -3.86 -5.04 9.88
N THR A 454 -3.16 -5.82 9.08
CA THR A 454 -3.51 -7.22 8.77
C THR A 454 -2.95 -8.19 9.80
N ILE A 455 -3.65 -9.33 9.97
CA ILE A 455 -3.16 -10.50 10.69
C ILE A 455 -2.55 -11.45 9.68
N VAL A 456 -1.29 -11.82 9.90
CA VAL A 456 -0.50 -12.57 8.92
C VAL A 456 -0.17 -13.96 9.47
N TYR A 457 -0.52 -14.99 8.71
CA TYR A 457 -0.06 -16.37 8.93
C TYR A 457 0.78 -16.81 7.73
N SER A 458 1.89 -17.47 8.00
CA SER A 458 2.73 -18.14 7.00
C SER A 458 2.65 -19.65 7.15
N PHE A 459 2.78 -20.33 6.02
CA PHE A 459 2.84 -21.78 5.88
C PHE A 459 4.24 -22.13 5.38
N ASP A 460 4.73 -23.31 5.73
CA ASP A 460 5.96 -23.88 5.15
C ASP A 460 5.80 -24.23 3.66
N GLU A 461 4.56 -24.44 3.19
CA GLU A 461 4.28 -24.83 1.80
C GLU A 461 3.03 -24.18 1.15
N PRO A 462 2.80 -24.35 -0.17
CA PRO A 462 1.71 -23.68 -0.92
C PRO A 462 0.31 -24.30 -0.76
N VAL A 463 -0.55 -23.72 0.08
CA VAL A 463 -1.89 -24.24 0.42
C VAL A 463 -2.94 -24.20 -0.71
N ASP A 464 -3.98 -25.03 -0.59
CA ASP A 464 -5.22 -24.91 -1.37
C ASP A 464 -6.11 -23.79 -0.81
N THR A 465 -6.10 -22.67 -1.52
CA THR A 465 -6.83 -21.45 -1.19
C THR A 465 -8.34 -21.54 -1.39
N ALA A 466 -8.86 -22.61 -2.00
CA ALA A 466 -10.29 -22.85 -2.17
C ALA A 466 -10.87 -23.81 -1.13
N ALA A 467 -10.02 -24.62 -0.48
CA ALA A 467 -10.41 -25.49 0.63
C ALA A 467 -10.12 -24.88 2.02
N THR A 468 -9.18 -23.94 2.12
CA THR A 468 -8.85 -23.26 3.39
C THR A 468 -10.04 -22.49 3.97
N VAL A 469 -10.33 -22.74 5.25
CA VAL A 469 -11.39 -22.08 6.03
C VAL A 469 -10.77 -21.11 7.03
N ILE A 470 -11.30 -19.87 7.06
CA ILE A 470 -10.92 -18.83 8.01
C ILE A 470 -12.18 -18.42 8.76
N ALA A 471 -12.30 -18.80 10.04
CA ALA A 471 -13.51 -18.60 10.83
C ALA A 471 -13.27 -17.72 12.07
N GLY A 472 -14.21 -16.81 12.34
CA GLY A 472 -14.34 -16.15 13.64
C GLY A 472 -15.13 -16.99 14.64
N GLY A 473 -15.09 -16.56 15.91
CA GLY A 473 -15.69 -17.31 17.01
C GLY A 473 -17.22 -17.21 17.09
N ASP A 474 -17.85 -18.38 17.25
CA ASP A 474 -19.24 -18.61 17.68
C ASP A 474 -20.36 -18.55 16.60
N LEU A 475 -20.05 -18.33 15.30
CA LEU A 475 -21.02 -18.52 14.19
C LEU A 475 -20.47 -19.30 12.99
N SER A 476 -21.28 -20.25 12.50
CA SER A 476 -20.88 -21.24 11.49
C SER A 476 -21.04 -20.79 10.03
N ALA A 477 -20.76 -19.51 9.72
CA ALA A 477 -20.98 -18.93 8.39
C ALA A 477 -20.00 -17.80 8.01
N GLU A 478 -18.95 -17.57 8.79
CA GLU A 478 -17.91 -16.59 8.52
C GLU A 478 -16.81 -17.24 7.66
N ASP A 479 -16.74 -16.87 6.38
CA ASP A 479 -15.53 -17.02 5.56
C ASP A 479 -15.01 -15.61 5.26
N ASP A 480 -13.98 -15.20 5.98
CA ASP A 480 -13.34 -13.88 5.84
C ASP A 480 -12.16 -13.88 4.86
N GLY A 481 -11.87 -15.02 4.22
CA GLY A 481 -10.87 -15.28 3.17
C GLY A 481 -9.90 -14.13 2.85
N GLY A 482 -8.83 -14.03 3.64
CA GLY A 482 -7.77 -13.02 3.50
C GLY A 482 -6.87 -13.21 2.27
N THR A 483 -6.00 -12.22 2.05
CA THR A 483 -5.13 -12.09 0.88
C THR A 483 -3.99 -13.12 0.91
N TYR A 484 -3.98 -14.06 -0.03
CA TYR A 484 -2.81 -14.92 -0.23
C TYR A 484 -1.70 -14.22 -1.01
N ASN A 485 -0.45 -14.46 -0.63
CA ASN A 485 0.70 -14.08 -1.44
C ASN A 485 0.76 -14.89 -2.75
N GLY A 486 1.51 -14.43 -3.76
CA GLY A 486 1.62 -15.12 -5.06
C GLY A 486 2.18 -16.56 -4.98
N ALA A 487 2.90 -16.89 -3.91
CA ALA A 487 3.40 -18.23 -3.64
C ALA A 487 2.37 -19.17 -2.95
N LYS A 488 1.26 -18.63 -2.44
CA LYS A 488 0.28 -19.31 -1.57
C LYS A 488 0.87 -19.87 -0.26
N THR A 489 1.97 -19.29 0.21
CA THR A 489 2.67 -19.64 1.47
C THR A 489 2.40 -18.66 2.61
N GLN A 490 1.54 -17.66 2.40
CA GLN A 490 1.14 -16.69 3.41
C GLN A 490 -0.27 -16.19 3.12
N VAL A 491 -1.07 -15.99 4.16
CA VAL A 491 -2.36 -15.27 4.10
C VAL A 491 -2.32 -14.03 4.99
N GLN A 492 -2.89 -12.93 4.51
CA GLN A 492 -3.03 -11.66 5.23
C GLN A 492 -4.52 -11.33 5.39
N ILE A 493 -5.03 -11.49 6.61
CA ILE A 493 -6.44 -11.29 6.94
C ILE A 493 -6.59 -9.83 7.38
N ALA A 494 -7.31 -9.04 6.57
CA ALA A 494 -7.60 -7.65 6.87
C ALA A 494 -8.94 -7.53 7.59
N PRO A 495 -9.05 -6.79 8.70
CA PRO A 495 -10.35 -6.35 9.20
C PRO A 495 -10.87 -5.24 8.29
N ALA A 496 -11.57 -5.57 7.20
CA ALA A 496 -12.17 -4.53 6.37
C ALA A 496 -13.41 -3.95 7.05
N VAL A 497 -13.87 -2.79 6.60
CA VAL A 497 -15.02 -2.07 7.17
C VAL A 497 -15.98 -1.74 6.03
N GLY A 498 -17.23 -2.19 6.14
CA GLY A 498 -18.24 -2.05 5.08
C GLY A 498 -19.66 -2.17 5.61
N VAL A 499 -20.62 -1.62 4.87
CA VAL A 499 -22.03 -1.51 5.30
C VAL A 499 -22.78 -2.81 5.00
N TYR A 500 -23.26 -3.48 6.06
CA TYR A 500 -24.06 -4.71 5.96
C TYR A 500 -25.34 -4.65 6.80
N SER A 501 -26.26 -5.57 6.52
CA SER A 501 -27.60 -5.64 7.12
C SER A 501 -27.55 -5.83 8.65
N PRO A 502 -28.52 -5.27 9.41
CA PRO A 502 -28.63 -5.50 10.85
C PRO A 502 -28.62 -6.99 11.19
N GLY A 503 -27.68 -7.40 12.05
CA GLY A 503 -27.50 -8.80 12.47
C GLY A 503 -26.37 -9.57 11.77
N MET A 504 -25.63 -8.96 10.82
CA MET A 504 -24.34 -9.51 10.40
C MET A 504 -23.25 -9.20 11.42
N THR A 505 -23.10 -10.12 12.38
CA THR A 505 -21.82 -10.33 13.04
C THR A 505 -20.97 -11.26 12.17
N ILE A 506 -19.72 -10.88 12.02
CA ILE A 506 -18.60 -11.50 11.32
C ILE A 506 -17.36 -11.16 12.21
N TRP A 507 -16.20 -10.64 11.78
CA TRP A 507 -15.08 -10.30 12.73
C TRP A 507 -14.90 -8.80 13.09
N ALA A 508 -14.82 -8.41 14.39
CA ALA A 508 -14.60 -7.02 14.86
C ALA A 508 -13.77 -6.88 16.15
N PRO A 509 -13.24 -5.67 16.46
CA PRO A 509 -12.42 -5.43 17.64
C PRO A 509 -13.08 -5.73 18.99
N GLY A 510 -12.22 -5.80 20.02
CA GLY A 510 -12.54 -6.26 21.37
C GLY A 510 -11.43 -7.17 21.92
N PRO A 511 -11.44 -7.47 23.23
CA PRO A 511 -10.44 -8.32 23.86
C PRO A 511 -10.60 -9.79 23.46
N SER A 512 -9.46 -10.43 23.16
CA SER A 512 -9.33 -11.88 22.99
C SER A 512 -10.21 -12.48 21.89
N ARG A 513 -10.31 -11.83 20.73
CA ARG A 513 -10.98 -12.39 19.55
C ARG A 513 -10.22 -13.62 19.07
N ALA A 514 -10.87 -14.78 19.10
CA ALA A 514 -10.37 -16.01 18.51
C ALA A 514 -10.50 -15.94 16.98
N LEU A 515 -9.49 -16.48 16.30
CA LEU A 515 -9.42 -16.67 14.86
C LEU A 515 -8.95 -18.10 14.60
N ASP A 516 -9.87 -18.91 14.08
CA ASP A 516 -9.68 -20.33 13.81
C ASP A 516 -9.36 -20.51 12.33
N LEU A 517 -8.09 -20.77 12.03
CA LEU A 517 -7.58 -20.97 10.68
C LEU A 517 -7.37 -22.47 10.44
N THR A 518 -8.12 -23.03 9.49
CA THR A 518 -7.93 -24.40 9.00
C THR A 518 -7.49 -24.38 7.54
N VAL A 519 -6.20 -24.57 7.31
CA VAL A 519 -5.63 -24.70 5.96
C VAL A 519 -5.64 -26.14 5.50
N PHE A 520 -5.71 -26.30 4.17
CA PHE A 520 -5.46 -27.56 3.49
C PHE A 520 -4.27 -27.37 2.54
N ASP A 521 -3.38 -28.35 2.45
CA ASP A 521 -2.45 -28.43 1.31
C ASP A 521 -3.21 -28.84 0.02
N ARG A 522 -2.46 -29.09 -1.06
CA ARG A 522 -3.02 -29.41 -2.37
C ARG A 522 -3.49 -30.86 -2.50
N ALA A 523 -2.97 -31.78 -1.68
CA ALA A 523 -3.42 -33.16 -1.52
C ALA A 523 -4.60 -33.29 -0.53
N GLY A 524 -4.92 -32.19 0.17
CA GLY A 524 -6.04 -32.08 1.08
C GLY A 524 -5.79 -32.73 2.44
N ASN A 525 -4.54 -32.84 2.91
CA ASN A 525 -4.31 -32.93 4.36
C ASN A 525 -4.65 -31.57 4.98
N SER A 526 -4.86 -31.51 6.30
CA SER A 526 -5.29 -30.26 6.95
C SER A 526 -4.61 -30.04 8.29
N ALA A 527 -4.35 -28.77 8.56
CA ALA A 527 -3.89 -28.27 9.84
C ALA A 527 -4.85 -27.17 10.32
N SER A 528 -5.09 -27.13 11.63
CA SER A 528 -5.93 -26.11 12.27
C SER A 528 -5.16 -25.44 13.41
N VAL A 529 -5.28 -24.12 13.52
CA VAL A 529 -4.79 -23.36 14.69
C VAL A 529 -5.85 -22.36 15.15
N SER A 530 -5.93 -22.17 16.47
CA SER A 530 -6.74 -21.13 17.10
C SER A 530 -5.82 -20.12 17.79
N ASN A 531 -5.86 -18.87 17.34
CA ASN A 531 -5.13 -17.77 17.97
C ASN A 531 -6.08 -16.70 18.48
N THR A 532 -5.71 -16.04 19.58
CA THR A 532 -6.44 -14.88 20.12
C THR A 532 -5.69 -13.58 19.83
N TYR A 533 -6.40 -12.52 19.46
CA TYR A 533 -5.82 -11.20 19.20
C TYR A 533 -6.45 -10.09 20.03
N LEU A 534 -5.68 -9.02 20.25
CA LEU A 534 -6.08 -7.82 20.97
C LEU A 534 -6.20 -6.65 19.99
N MET A 535 -7.34 -6.58 19.31
CA MET A 535 -7.62 -5.48 18.39
C MET A 535 -7.95 -4.22 19.17
N ARG A 536 -7.54 -3.05 18.67
CA ARG A 536 -7.67 -1.77 19.38
C ARG A 536 -8.57 -0.78 18.64
N ASP A 537 -9.17 0.13 19.40
CA ASP A 537 -9.88 1.32 18.89
C ASP A 537 -9.00 2.19 17.99
N GLY A 538 -9.67 3.13 17.31
CA GLY A 538 -9.05 4.14 16.46
C GLY A 538 -7.89 4.89 17.12
N MET A 539 -7.08 5.55 16.30
CA MET A 539 -6.14 6.55 16.84
C MET A 539 -6.90 7.84 17.15
N VAL A 540 -6.32 8.68 18.02
CA VAL A 540 -6.84 10.04 18.22
C VAL A 540 -6.57 10.83 16.95
N GLU A 541 -7.63 11.23 16.25
CA GLU A 541 -7.56 12.05 15.04
C GLU A 541 -8.29 13.39 15.23
N ALA A 542 -8.02 14.35 14.35
CA ALA A 542 -8.79 15.59 14.32
C ALA A 542 -10.21 15.29 13.82
N HIS A 543 -11.23 15.77 14.53
CA HIS A 543 -12.60 15.65 14.06
C HIS A 543 -12.80 16.47 12.78
N TYR A 544 -12.25 17.69 12.77
CA TYR A 544 -12.19 18.59 11.64
C TYR A 544 -10.79 18.59 10.99
N SER A 545 -10.65 17.99 9.81
CA SER A 545 -9.36 17.91 9.11
C SER A 545 -8.79 19.27 8.69
N ASN A 546 -9.65 20.27 8.47
CA ASN A 546 -9.25 21.65 8.21
C ASN A 546 -8.97 22.46 9.50
N GLY A 547 -9.34 21.92 10.66
CA GLY A 547 -9.01 22.38 12.01
C GLY A 547 -7.95 21.52 12.71
N LYS A 548 -7.11 20.80 11.95
CA LYS A 548 -6.23 19.77 12.51
C LYS A 548 -5.15 20.26 13.48
N ASP A 549 -4.75 21.52 13.42
CA ASP A 549 -3.70 22.11 14.27
C ASP A 549 -4.32 23.09 15.26
N TRP A 550 -3.71 23.31 16.43
CA TRP A 550 -4.36 23.96 17.60
C TRP A 550 -5.06 25.27 17.22
N THR A 551 -4.31 26.23 16.70
CA THR A 551 -4.78 27.59 16.36
C THR A 551 -5.66 27.69 15.11
N TYR A 552 -6.22 26.58 14.61
CA TYR A 552 -7.04 26.57 13.38
C TYR A 552 -8.52 26.38 13.70
N TYR A 553 -9.34 27.15 12.98
CA TYR A 553 -10.78 27.23 13.18
C TYR A 553 -11.56 26.75 11.94
N VAL A 554 -12.73 26.17 12.15
CA VAL A 554 -13.72 25.85 11.11
C VAL A 554 -15.01 26.62 11.36
N LYS A 555 -15.85 26.76 10.34
CA LYS A 555 -17.13 27.45 10.44
C LYS A 555 -18.10 26.68 11.33
N ASN A 556 -18.85 27.41 12.16
CA ASN A 556 -19.98 26.88 12.88
C ASN A 556 -21.24 27.00 12.00
N ASP A 557 -21.36 26.11 11.02
CA ASP A 557 -22.44 26.09 10.01
C ASP A 557 -23.28 24.80 10.02
N GLY A 558 -23.08 23.96 11.06
CA GLY A 558 -23.89 22.78 11.35
C GLY A 558 -25.18 23.12 12.12
N THR A 559 -25.91 22.06 12.52
CA THR A 559 -26.98 22.15 13.54
C THR A 559 -26.48 21.80 14.94
N ASP A 560 -25.27 21.26 15.05
CA ASP A 560 -24.53 21.03 16.30
C ASP A 560 -23.01 21.19 16.03
N VAL A 561 -22.20 21.22 17.09
CA VAL A 561 -20.75 21.47 17.01
C VAL A 561 -19.93 20.31 16.41
N MET A 562 -20.56 19.15 16.18
CA MET A 562 -19.92 17.95 15.61
C MET A 562 -20.31 17.74 14.13
N ASN A 563 -21.42 18.33 13.67
CA ASN A 563 -21.91 18.15 12.30
C ASN A 563 -21.61 19.32 11.34
N ALA A 564 -20.82 20.30 11.78
CA ALA A 564 -20.40 21.43 10.95
C ALA A 564 -19.59 20.99 9.71
N SER A 565 -19.59 21.81 8.66
CA SER A 565 -19.16 21.42 7.31
C SER A 565 -17.66 21.12 7.12
N ASN A 566 -16.86 21.23 8.18
CA ASN A 566 -15.38 21.21 8.14
C ASN A 566 -14.79 22.31 7.22
N THR A 567 -15.56 23.34 6.82
CA THR A 567 -15.02 24.48 6.06
C THR A 567 -14.14 25.35 6.95
N SER A 568 -12.92 25.69 6.54
CA SER A 568 -12.07 26.62 7.30
C SER A 568 -12.77 27.96 7.57
N CYS A 569 -12.65 28.47 8.79
CA CYS A 569 -13.09 29.82 9.12
C CYS A 569 -12.07 30.86 8.60
N SER A 570 -12.55 32.06 8.26
CA SER A 570 -11.75 33.09 7.57
C SER A 570 -11.66 34.42 8.32
N GLY A 571 -12.39 34.54 9.43
CA GLY A 571 -12.60 35.78 10.18
C GLY A 571 -13.68 36.67 9.56
N SER A 572 -14.10 36.42 8.31
CA SER A 572 -15.10 37.20 7.58
C SER A 572 -16.55 36.80 7.86
N GLU A 573 -16.75 35.81 8.73
CA GLU A 573 -18.06 35.30 9.13
C GLU A 573 -18.83 36.33 9.98
N ALA A 574 -20.12 36.50 9.72
CA ALA A 574 -20.89 37.64 10.23
C ALA A 574 -21.39 37.49 11.68
N ASN A 575 -21.55 36.26 12.17
CA ASN A 575 -22.48 35.91 13.24
C ASN A 575 -21.82 35.82 14.63
N PHE A 576 -21.08 36.86 15.01
CA PHE A 576 -20.38 36.98 16.30
C PHE A 576 -19.30 35.91 16.57
N TYR A 577 -18.67 35.94 17.76
CA TYR A 577 -17.54 35.08 18.19
C TYR A 577 -17.71 33.58 17.90
N TYR A 578 -18.94 33.07 17.99
CA TYR A 578 -19.25 31.64 17.84
C TYR A 578 -19.45 31.20 16.38
N SER A 579 -19.24 32.08 15.39
CA SER A 579 -19.19 31.73 13.97
C SER A 579 -18.07 30.76 13.59
N CYS A 580 -17.05 30.65 14.44
CA CYS A 580 -15.87 29.84 14.21
C CYS A 580 -15.62 28.89 15.39
N LEU A 581 -15.79 27.59 15.17
CA LEU A 581 -15.38 26.54 16.11
C LEU A 581 -13.85 26.46 16.14
N HIS A 582 -13.26 26.40 17.33
CA HIS A 582 -11.82 26.19 17.50
C HIS A 582 -11.47 24.71 17.19
N GLY A 583 -11.31 24.39 15.90
CA GLY A 583 -11.14 23.03 15.38
C GLY A 583 -10.01 22.23 16.04
N GLY A 584 -8.98 22.91 16.55
CA GLY A 584 -7.92 22.29 17.35
C GLY A 584 -8.40 21.61 18.65
N GLU A 585 -9.53 22.03 19.22
CA GLU A 585 -10.14 21.40 20.41
C GLU A 585 -10.95 20.14 20.09
N PHE A 586 -11.37 19.94 18.83
CA PHE A 586 -12.23 18.83 18.41
C PHE A 586 -11.39 17.64 17.92
N ARG A 587 -11.30 16.62 18.77
CA ARG A 587 -10.61 15.35 18.56
C ARG A 587 -11.57 14.19 18.68
N LYS A 588 -11.23 13.06 18.05
CA LYS A 588 -12.05 11.86 18.12
C LYS A 588 -11.27 10.56 18.16
N VAL A 589 -11.90 9.55 18.73
CA VAL A 589 -11.50 8.14 18.69
C VAL A 589 -12.73 7.33 18.26
N LYS A 590 -12.63 6.59 17.15
CA LYS A 590 -13.69 5.68 16.68
C LYS A 590 -13.73 4.43 17.56
N ILE A 591 -14.91 4.13 18.10
CA ILE A 591 -15.16 3.02 19.02
C ILE A 591 -15.74 1.87 18.20
N LEU A 592 -14.85 1.00 17.74
CA LEU A 592 -15.10 0.12 16.61
C LEU A 592 -15.89 -1.15 16.98
N ASP A 593 -16.15 -1.38 18.27
CA ASP A 593 -17.03 -2.44 18.80
C ASP A 593 -18.47 -1.96 19.08
N LYS A 594 -18.76 -0.66 18.88
CA LYS A 594 -20.08 -0.04 19.09
C LYS A 594 -20.57 0.67 17.82
N ILE A 595 -21.57 0.08 17.17
CA ILE A 595 -22.30 0.66 16.04
C ILE A 595 -23.60 1.25 16.57
N ASP A 596 -23.88 2.51 16.25
CA ASP A 596 -25.10 3.27 16.58
C ASP A 596 -25.50 3.22 18.10
N ASP A 597 -24.56 2.91 19.02
CA ASP A 597 -24.81 2.70 20.45
C ASP A 597 -23.74 3.28 21.40
N CYS A 598 -24.00 4.50 21.87
CA CYS A 598 -23.22 5.18 22.90
C CYS A 598 -23.42 4.66 24.35
N THR A 599 -24.27 3.67 24.59
CA THR A 599 -24.64 3.24 25.95
C THR A 599 -23.43 2.72 26.73
N GLY A 600 -23.19 3.33 27.89
CA GLY A 600 -22.16 2.93 28.84
C GLY A 600 -20.72 3.32 28.47
N LEU A 601 -20.53 4.09 27.38
CA LEU A 601 -19.21 4.61 26.99
C LEU A 601 -18.89 5.91 27.74
N THR A 602 -17.64 6.05 28.18
CA THR A 602 -17.09 7.27 28.78
C THR A 602 -15.66 7.52 28.30
N GLY A 603 -15.29 8.76 28.04
CA GLY A 603 -13.94 9.14 27.60
C GLY A 603 -13.18 9.95 28.66
N THR A 604 -11.87 9.76 28.72
CA THR A 604 -10.94 10.56 29.51
C THR A 604 -9.62 10.71 28.74
N ASP A 605 -8.89 11.80 28.92
CA ASP A 605 -7.54 11.95 28.39
C ASP A 605 -6.48 12.01 29.51
N SER A 606 -5.27 11.54 29.22
CA SER A 606 -4.18 11.41 30.19
C SER A 606 -3.67 12.74 30.76
N GLN A 607 -3.80 13.85 30.02
CA GLN A 607 -3.52 15.19 30.53
C GLN A 607 -4.72 15.77 31.31
N GLY A 608 -5.86 15.08 31.35
CA GLY A 608 -7.10 15.53 31.97
C GLY A 608 -7.51 16.91 31.47
N PHE A 609 -7.47 17.11 30.16
CA PHE A 609 -7.66 18.40 29.51
C PHE A 609 -9.07 18.58 28.93
N PHE A 610 -9.64 17.54 28.33
CA PHE A 610 -10.90 17.63 27.60
C PHE A 610 -12.04 16.93 28.33
N ASN A 611 -13.25 17.47 28.20
CA ASN A 611 -14.48 16.70 28.35
C ASN A 611 -14.67 15.83 27.09
N TRP A 612 -15.20 14.63 27.27
CA TRP A 612 -15.40 13.65 26.21
C TRP A 612 -16.81 13.09 26.26
N THR A 613 -17.46 13.09 25.10
CA THR A 613 -18.83 12.59 24.91
C THR A 613 -18.82 11.58 23.77
N CYS A 614 -19.69 10.57 23.83
CA CYS A 614 -19.91 9.70 22.68
C CYS A 614 -20.88 10.38 21.69
N TYR A 615 -20.46 10.47 20.43
CA TYR A 615 -21.22 11.01 19.32
C TYR A 615 -21.59 9.89 18.34
N ASP A 616 -22.82 9.94 17.83
CA ASP A 616 -23.37 9.01 16.85
C ASP A 616 -23.46 9.73 15.49
N PRO A 617 -22.56 9.46 14.52
CA PRO A 617 -22.56 10.16 13.24
C PRO A 617 -23.80 9.84 12.38
N PRO A 618 -24.30 10.77 11.54
CA PRO A 618 -25.47 10.51 10.68
C PRO A 618 -25.28 9.42 9.59
N GLY A 619 -25.43 8.15 9.97
CA GLY A 619 -25.42 6.98 9.09
C GLY A 619 -24.72 5.78 9.76
N ALA A 620 -25.14 4.56 9.41
CA ALA A 620 -24.68 3.33 10.06
C ALA A 620 -23.14 3.24 10.12
N GLY A 621 -22.58 3.22 11.33
CA GLY A 621 -21.14 3.30 11.54
C GLY A 621 -20.71 3.19 13.00
N PRO A 622 -19.41 3.09 13.27
CA PRO A 622 -18.89 3.07 14.64
C PRO A 622 -19.07 4.45 15.29
N VAL A 623 -19.55 4.46 16.53
CA VAL A 623 -19.69 5.71 17.30
C VAL A 623 -18.33 6.35 17.58
N GLU A 624 -18.30 7.67 17.68
CA GLU A 624 -17.07 8.44 17.86
C GLU A 624 -17.02 9.02 19.28
N MET A 625 -16.03 8.62 20.08
CA MET A 625 -15.74 9.30 21.34
C MET A 625 -15.01 10.61 21.02
N VAL A 626 -15.72 11.73 21.14
CA VAL A 626 -15.30 13.08 20.72
C VAL A 626 -14.95 13.96 21.92
N SER A 627 -13.93 14.80 21.79
CA SER A 627 -13.67 15.89 22.74
C SER A 627 -14.54 17.09 22.41
N THR A 628 -15.11 17.70 23.44
CA THR A 628 -16.23 18.64 23.26
C THR A 628 -15.96 20.03 23.82
N SER A 629 -15.34 20.11 25.00
CA SER A 629 -14.89 21.35 25.63
C SER A 629 -13.63 21.14 26.46
N MET A 630 -12.89 22.23 26.68
CA MET A 630 -11.82 22.28 27.68
C MET A 630 -12.40 22.17 29.09
N LYS A 631 -11.74 21.40 29.96
CA LYS A 631 -12.17 21.28 31.37
C LYS A 631 -12.00 22.62 32.12
N PRO A 632 -12.97 23.02 32.96
CA PRO A 632 -12.86 24.25 33.75
C PRO A 632 -11.53 24.35 34.52
N GLY A 633 -10.76 25.40 34.25
CA GLY A 633 -9.46 25.65 34.89
C GLY A 633 -8.25 24.96 34.24
N VAL A 634 -8.34 24.45 33.01
CA VAL A 634 -7.17 24.07 32.19
C VAL A 634 -7.00 25.02 31.00
N SER A 635 -5.78 25.16 30.50
CA SER A 635 -5.46 25.96 29.31
C SER A 635 -4.21 25.42 28.59
N LEU A 636 -3.87 25.95 27.41
CA LEU A 636 -2.91 25.37 26.46
C LEU A 636 -1.54 25.04 27.09
N THR A 637 -1.10 25.80 28.08
CA THR A 637 0.11 25.50 28.91
C THR A 637 0.15 24.07 29.43
N LYS A 638 -0.98 23.43 29.71
CA LYS A 638 -1.08 22.04 30.20
C LYS A 638 -0.77 20.99 29.12
N LEU A 639 -0.75 21.38 27.84
CA LEU A 639 -0.42 20.53 26.69
C LEU A 639 1.00 20.77 26.14
N LEU A 640 1.72 21.78 26.62
CA LEU A 640 3.02 22.19 26.08
C LEU A 640 4.19 21.69 26.93
N ASP A 641 5.13 21.00 26.29
CA ASP A 641 6.47 20.77 26.85
C ASP A 641 7.33 22.00 26.58
N PHE A 642 7.41 22.88 27.58
CA PHE A 642 8.24 24.07 27.58
C PHE A 642 9.76 23.79 27.57
N ALA A 643 10.20 22.57 27.92
CA ALA A 643 11.62 22.20 27.86
C ALA A 643 11.99 21.57 26.50
N GLY A 644 11.12 20.71 25.95
CA GLY A 644 11.30 20.05 24.66
C GLY A 644 10.95 20.92 23.44
N GLY A 645 10.08 21.92 23.59
CA GLY A 645 9.56 22.70 22.48
C GLY A 645 8.56 21.92 21.62
N THR A 646 7.73 21.09 22.26
CA THR A 646 6.77 20.17 21.61
C THR A 646 5.47 20.11 22.41
N PHE A 647 4.42 19.51 21.86
CA PHE A 647 3.28 19.10 22.70
C PHE A 647 3.66 17.91 23.58
N LEU A 648 3.13 17.88 24.80
CA LEU A 648 3.11 16.69 25.64
C LEU A 648 2.28 15.61 24.96
N SER A 649 2.71 14.35 25.08
CA SER A 649 1.93 13.23 24.57
C SER A 649 0.64 13.07 25.37
N ASN A 650 -0.48 12.88 24.68
CA ASN A 650 -1.78 12.64 25.31
C ASN A 650 -2.42 11.35 24.77
N GLN A 651 -3.04 10.60 25.66
CA GLN A 651 -3.68 9.31 25.43
C GLN A 651 -5.14 9.39 25.88
N VAL A 652 -6.08 8.97 25.03
CA VAL A 652 -7.50 8.90 25.37
C VAL A 652 -7.83 7.52 25.92
N THR A 653 -8.19 7.42 27.19
CA THR A 653 -8.75 6.19 27.76
C THR A 653 -10.27 6.24 27.66
N VAL A 654 -10.82 5.37 26.83
CA VAL A 654 -12.26 5.12 26.76
C VAL A 654 -12.58 3.94 27.66
N THR A 655 -13.67 4.01 28.43
CA THR A 655 -14.10 2.91 29.29
C THR A 655 -15.58 2.57 29.07
N GLY A 656 -15.84 1.27 29.01
CA GLY A 656 -17.14 0.64 28.74
C GLY A 656 -16.98 -0.88 28.73
N SER A 657 -18.07 -1.63 28.63
CA SER A 657 -18.02 -3.10 28.60
C SER A 657 -17.65 -3.63 27.20
N GLY A 658 -16.39 -4.05 27.02
CA GLY A 658 -15.86 -4.57 25.74
C GLY A 658 -14.69 -3.76 25.18
N VAL A 659 -14.57 -2.51 25.60
CA VAL A 659 -13.61 -1.54 25.06
C VAL A 659 -12.15 -1.97 25.32
N PRO A 660 -11.27 -2.03 24.29
CA PRO A 660 -9.84 -2.33 24.45
C PRO A 660 -9.04 -1.28 25.23
N ALA A 661 -7.79 -1.59 25.56
CA ALA A 661 -6.89 -0.63 26.20
C ALA A 661 -6.53 0.56 25.26
N ALA A 662 -6.38 1.73 25.89
CA ALA A 662 -6.24 3.05 25.25
C ALA A 662 -5.19 3.14 24.10
N PRO A 663 -5.35 4.07 23.13
CA PRO A 663 -4.38 4.29 22.06
C PRO A 663 -2.99 4.64 22.59
N ALA A 664 -1.95 4.37 21.79
CA ALA A 664 -0.59 4.79 22.12
C ALA A 664 -0.54 6.33 22.28
N SER A 665 0.12 6.80 23.35
CA SER A 665 0.21 8.24 23.65
C SER A 665 1.05 8.95 22.60
N THR A 666 0.50 10.00 21.99
CA THR A 666 1.15 10.81 20.94
C THR A 666 0.85 12.30 21.14
N ALA A 667 1.64 13.17 20.52
CA ALA A 667 1.25 14.55 20.30
C ALA A 667 0.17 14.61 19.20
N TRP A 668 -0.90 15.38 19.40
CA TRP A 668 -2.06 15.38 18.49
C TRP A 668 -2.06 16.48 17.42
N TRP A 669 -1.24 17.54 17.58
CA TRP A 669 -1.24 18.72 16.72
C TRP A 669 0.12 18.89 16.05
N GLY A 670 0.12 19.39 14.81
CA GLY A 670 1.33 19.60 13.99
C GLY A 670 1.89 21.02 14.04
N ASN A 671 1.42 21.88 14.96
CA ASN A 671 1.96 23.24 15.10
C ASN A 671 3.47 23.22 15.37
N THR A 672 4.19 24.14 14.74
CA THR A 672 5.58 24.41 15.13
C THR A 672 5.57 25.19 16.45
N ILE A 673 6.21 24.64 17.48
CA ILE A 673 6.44 25.32 18.76
C ILE A 673 7.89 25.81 18.78
N GLN A 674 8.12 27.07 19.19
CA GLN A 674 9.47 27.63 19.32
C GLN A 674 9.53 28.73 20.39
N ASN A 675 10.73 29.00 20.92
CA ASN A 675 10.91 30.05 21.92
C ASN A 675 10.69 31.45 21.35
N LEU A 676 10.01 32.32 22.10
CA LEU A 676 9.87 33.74 21.76
C LEU A 676 11.25 34.43 21.83
N PRO A 677 11.67 35.25 20.84
CA PRO A 677 12.98 35.88 20.87
C PRO A 677 13.05 37.05 21.86
N SER A 678 14.05 37.06 22.76
CA SER A 678 14.29 38.15 23.71
C SER A 678 14.58 39.51 23.07
N GLY A 679 15.02 39.52 21.82
CA GLY A 679 15.21 40.73 21.01
C GLY A 679 13.91 41.35 20.47
N GLY A 680 12.74 40.75 20.69
CA GLY A 680 11.51 41.08 19.96
C GLY A 680 11.53 40.49 18.54
N GLY A 681 10.74 41.06 17.63
CA GLY A 681 10.67 40.64 16.21
C GLY A 681 9.24 40.39 15.75
N SER A 682 9.06 39.55 14.73
CA SER A 682 7.76 39.27 14.10
C SER A 682 7.47 37.79 13.95
N ALA A 683 6.25 37.36 14.29
CA ALA A 683 5.67 36.09 13.89
C ALA A 683 5.20 36.17 12.44
N LEU A 684 6.01 35.65 11.50
CA LEU A 684 5.79 35.72 10.04
C LEU A 684 5.17 34.45 9.45
N THR A 685 4.70 33.50 10.25
CA THR A 685 4.24 32.19 9.79
C THR A 685 2.99 31.77 10.55
N ASN A 686 1.94 31.42 9.81
CA ASN A 686 0.67 30.97 10.39
C ASN A 686 0.87 29.62 11.12
N GLY A 687 0.09 29.38 12.16
CA GLY A 687 0.08 28.11 12.88
C GLY A 687 1.22 27.90 13.88
N VAL A 688 2.07 28.91 14.12
CA VAL A 688 3.20 28.81 15.04
C VAL A 688 2.79 29.18 16.47
N ILE A 689 3.31 28.44 17.44
CA ILE A 689 3.14 28.67 18.88
C ILE A 689 4.48 29.17 19.44
N TYR A 690 4.49 30.40 19.97
CA TYR A 690 5.66 30.99 20.61
C TYR A 690 5.60 30.78 22.11
N ILE A 691 6.59 30.09 22.67
CA ILE A 691 6.65 29.76 24.09
C ILE A 691 7.67 30.61 24.86
N VAL A 692 7.34 30.92 26.12
CA VAL A 692 8.24 31.55 27.10
C VAL A 692 8.47 30.55 28.24
N PRO A 693 9.52 29.70 28.18
CA PRO A 693 9.69 28.58 29.10
C PRO A 693 10.30 28.97 30.45
N THR A 694 10.96 30.12 30.52
CA THR A 694 11.53 30.71 31.75
C THR A 694 11.37 32.24 31.68
N THR A 695 11.38 32.92 32.82
CA THR A 695 11.21 34.39 32.86
C THR A 695 12.28 35.10 32.04
N MET A 696 11.85 35.82 31.01
CA MET A 696 12.74 36.40 30.00
C MET A 696 12.61 37.92 29.93
N ALA A 697 13.76 38.60 29.78
CA ALA A 697 13.80 40.01 29.44
C ALA A 697 13.52 40.19 27.94
N LEU A 698 12.53 41.02 27.61
CA LEU A 698 12.16 41.39 26.26
C LEU A 698 12.61 42.84 25.99
N SER A 699 13.53 43.05 25.03
CA SER A 699 14.12 44.37 24.76
C SER A 699 13.35 45.22 23.75
N ALA A 700 12.52 44.61 22.91
CA ALA A 700 11.66 45.28 21.94
C ALA A 700 10.39 44.45 21.69
N THR A 701 9.35 45.09 21.13
CA THR A 701 8.05 44.47 20.86
C THR A 701 8.13 43.20 20.03
N PHE A 702 7.28 42.22 20.35
CA PHE A 702 7.04 41.06 19.50
C PHE A 702 5.70 41.22 18.76
N SER A 703 5.79 41.38 17.43
CA SER A 703 4.66 41.60 16.53
C SER A 703 4.09 40.29 16.00
N LEU A 704 2.76 40.22 15.94
CA LEU A 704 2.00 39.13 15.37
C LEU A 704 1.54 39.57 13.98
N ASP A 705 2.33 39.19 12.98
CA ASP A 705 2.17 39.59 11.58
C ASP A 705 1.52 38.49 10.71
N ALA A 706 1.22 37.34 11.31
CA ALA A 706 0.56 36.17 10.75
C ALA A 706 -0.74 35.82 11.50
N GLN A 707 -1.67 35.11 10.85
CA GLN A 707 -2.90 34.59 11.46
C GLN A 707 -2.64 33.25 12.14
N ASN A 708 -3.56 32.79 13.01
CA ASN A 708 -3.47 31.47 13.66
C ASN A 708 -2.18 31.32 14.50
N VAL A 709 -1.74 32.39 15.20
CA VAL A 709 -0.51 32.40 16.01
C VAL A 709 -0.87 32.35 17.49
N ALA A 710 -0.11 31.56 18.28
CA ALA A 710 -0.22 31.55 19.73
C ALA A 710 1.02 32.14 20.42
N VAL A 711 0.83 32.76 21.58
CA VAL A 711 1.89 33.13 22.53
C VAL A 711 1.50 32.58 23.92
N ALA A 712 2.34 31.75 24.52
CA ALA A 712 2.11 31.14 25.83
C ALA A 712 3.34 31.22 26.72
N THR A 713 3.21 31.65 27.98
CA THR A 713 4.28 31.51 28.99
C THR A 713 4.07 30.28 29.85
N ALA A 714 5.15 29.63 30.30
CA ALA A 714 5.03 28.66 31.38
C ALA A 714 4.48 29.35 32.64
N ASN A 715 3.71 28.64 33.47
CA ASN A 715 3.02 29.23 34.63
C ASN A 715 3.98 29.80 35.70
N THR A 716 5.25 29.35 35.72
CA THR A 716 6.33 29.86 36.58
C THR A 716 7.24 30.88 35.89
N ALA A 717 6.98 31.18 34.62
CA ALA A 717 7.71 32.15 33.82
C ALA A 717 6.88 33.44 33.64
N ALA A 718 7.55 34.52 33.27
CA ALA A 718 6.92 35.72 32.74
C ALA A 718 7.71 36.29 31.56
N LEU A 719 7.00 36.82 30.56
CA LEU A 719 7.58 37.77 29.62
C LEU A 719 7.74 39.09 30.40
N ARG A 720 8.94 39.67 30.48
CA ARG A 720 9.19 40.92 31.24
C ARG A 720 9.79 42.00 30.35
N SER A 721 9.17 43.18 30.28
CA SER A 721 9.69 44.28 29.46
C SER A 721 11.00 44.83 30.01
N THR A 722 11.91 45.17 29.10
CA THR A 722 13.13 45.96 29.36
C THR A 722 13.32 47.07 28.30
N GLY A 723 12.26 47.37 27.55
CA GLY A 723 12.28 48.26 26.38
C GLY A 723 11.17 48.00 25.35
N ALA A 724 10.43 46.89 25.48
CA ALA A 724 9.28 46.57 24.65
C ALA A 724 8.01 47.35 25.09
N ASP A 725 7.37 48.03 24.14
CA ASP A 725 6.14 48.81 24.36
C ASP A 725 5.30 48.89 23.06
N PRO A 726 4.23 48.08 22.88
CA PRO A 726 3.77 47.02 23.78
C PRO A 726 4.75 45.83 23.85
N MET A 727 4.49 44.88 24.75
CA MET A 727 5.27 43.64 24.83
C MET A 727 4.90 42.69 23.69
N ILE A 728 3.60 42.44 23.52
CA ILE A 728 3.02 41.73 22.37
C ILE A 728 2.17 42.72 21.58
N GLN A 729 2.35 42.76 20.26
CA GLN A 729 1.52 43.55 19.35
C GLN A 729 0.80 42.65 18.34
N ASN A 730 -0.50 42.83 18.12
CA ASN A 730 -1.18 42.35 16.91
C ASN A 730 -1.47 43.54 16.00
N SER A 731 -1.30 43.38 14.69
CA SER A 731 -1.58 44.42 13.69
C SER A 731 -2.48 43.91 12.57
N GLY A 732 -3.75 43.64 12.93
CA GLY A 732 -4.79 43.22 12.01
C GLY A 732 -4.71 41.75 11.60
N LYS A 733 -4.50 40.82 12.56
CA LYS A 733 -4.50 39.37 12.33
C LYS A 733 -5.58 38.70 13.14
N ASP A 734 -6.40 37.89 12.48
CA ASP A 734 -7.43 37.06 13.12
C ASP A 734 -6.83 35.80 13.77
N PHE A 735 -7.59 35.17 14.67
CA PHE A 735 -7.29 33.86 15.28
C PHE A 735 -5.99 33.83 16.12
N THR A 736 -5.75 34.86 16.93
CA THR A 736 -4.62 34.88 17.87
C THR A 736 -4.97 34.21 19.20
N TRP A 737 -4.09 33.38 19.75
CA TRP A 737 -4.19 32.86 21.13
C TRP A 737 -3.12 33.51 22.03
N ILE A 738 -3.49 34.09 23.16
CA ILE A 738 -2.56 34.64 24.17
C ILE A 738 -2.82 33.98 25.53
N GLU A 739 -1.75 33.53 26.20
CA GLU A 739 -1.83 32.84 27.50
C GLU A 739 -0.62 33.14 28.40
N GLY A 740 -0.84 33.24 29.70
CA GLY A 740 0.22 33.36 30.71
C GLY A 740 0.56 34.80 31.11
N ASN A 741 1.83 35.05 31.44
CA ASN A 741 2.27 36.10 32.36
C ASN A 741 3.09 37.22 31.68
N PHE A 742 2.68 38.47 31.84
CA PHE A 742 3.24 39.65 31.18
C PHE A 742 3.55 40.78 32.18
N ASP A 743 4.83 40.97 32.51
CA ASP A 743 5.34 41.96 33.45
C ASP A 743 5.91 43.18 32.70
N GLY A 744 5.17 44.29 32.66
CA GLY A 744 5.63 45.51 32.00
C GLY A 744 6.81 46.20 32.67
N ASN A 745 7.24 45.74 33.85
CA ASN A 745 8.42 46.21 34.59
C ASN A 745 8.43 47.74 34.87
N LEU A 746 7.26 48.38 34.80
CA LEU A 746 7.07 49.83 34.75
C LEU A 746 7.79 50.55 33.58
N SER A 747 8.30 49.80 32.60
CA SER A 747 8.96 50.34 31.39
C SER A 747 8.06 50.33 30.15
N ALA A 748 7.07 49.43 30.09
CA ALA A 748 6.06 49.41 29.04
C ALA A 748 4.89 50.37 29.36
N ASN A 749 4.37 51.10 28.37
CA ASN A 749 3.15 51.91 28.48
C ASN A 749 1.90 51.09 28.14
N THR A 750 2.04 50.05 27.31
CA THR A 750 1.04 49.03 27.03
C THR A 750 1.60 47.64 27.35
N GLY A 751 0.82 46.76 27.98
CA GLY A 751 1.20 45.35 28.14
C GLY A 751 1.05 44.58 26.82
N ILE A 752 -0.20 44.36 26.41
CA ILE A 752 -0.56 43.69 25.16
C ILE A 752 -1.41 44.66 24.31
N GLY A 753 -1.03 44.89 23.05
CA GLY A 753 -1.69 45.86 22.16
C GLY A 753 -2.15 45.25 20.85
N PHE A 754 -3.47 45.16 20.64
CA PHE A 754 -4.08 44.71 19.40
C PHE A 754 -4.61 45.94 18.65
N TYR A 755 -4.06 46.20 17.47
CA TYR A 755 -4.23 47.46 16.74
C TYR A 755 -4.70 47.22 15.31
N GLY A 756 -5.93 47.65 15.00
CA GLY A 756 -6.56 47.48 13.70
C GLY A 756 -7.40 46.20 13.58
N SER A 757 -8.19 46.14 12.51
CA SER A 757 -9.27 45.16 12.32
C SER A 757 -8.77 43.72 12.43
N SER A 758 -9.16 43.06 13.52
CA SER A 758 -8.81 41.68 13.87
C SER A 758 -9.93 41.05 14.69
N ARG A 759 -10.15 39.73 14.48
CA ARG A 759 -11.30 38.98 15.00
C ARG A 759 -10.91 37.58 15.50
N PHE A 760 -11.79 36.97 16.28
CA PHE A 760 -11.65 35.60 16.82
C PHE A 760 -10.36 35.39 17.62
N ASN A 761 -9.89 36.44 18.30
CA ASN A 761 -8.75 36.35 19.20
C ASN A 761 -9.20 35.84 20.57
N ARG A 762 -8.38 35.00 21.20
CA ARG A 762 -8.63 34.43 22.52
C ARG A 762 -7.49 34.76 23.47
N PHE A 763 -7.84 35.32 24.61
CA PHE A 763 -6.94 35.55 25.74
C PHE A 763 -7.40 34.61 26.85
N GLU A 764 -6.60 33.60 27.16
CA GLU A 764 -6.92 32.52 28.08
C GLU A 764 -5.93 32.57 29.26
N ASN A 765 -6.41 32.70 30.50
CA ASN A 765 -5.54 32.72 31.70
C ASN A 765 -4.39 33.76 31.60
N VAL A 766 -4.69 34.96 31.09
CA VAL A 766 -3.70 36.03 30.85
C VAL A 766 -3.55 36.94 32.06
N ASN A 767 -2.35 37.04 32.61
CA ASN A 767 -2.00 37.96 33.71
C ASN A 767 -1.07 39.08 33.19
N VAL A 768 -1.51 40.33 33.27
CA VAL A 768 -0.72 41.52 32.90
C VAL A 768 -0.51 42.42 34.12
N TRP A 769 0.73 42.79 34.43
CA TRP A 769 0.98 43.69 35.56
C TRP A 769 2.23 44.58 35.40
N ASN A 770 2.39 45.53 36.33
CA ASN A 770 3.49 46.52 36.33
C ASN A 770 3.60 47.29 35.01
N ILE A 771 2.50 47.86 34.51
CA ILE A 771 2.54 48.70 33.32
C ILE A 771 2.71 50.16 33.78
N GLY A 772 3.57 50.95 33.13
CA GLY A 772 3.69 52.38 33.43
C GLY A 772 2.39 53.12 33.10
N GLY A 773 1.92 52.95 31.87
CA GLY A 773 0.63 53.43 31.40
C GLY A 773 0.54 54.95 31.19
N SER A 774 -0.56 55.36 30.57
CA SER A 774 -1.01 56.75 30.46
C SER A 774 -2.53 56.75 30.22
N SER A 775 -3.19 57.90 30.31
CA SER A 775 -4.67 57.99 30.22
C SER A 775 -5.27 57.45 28.90
N THR A 776 -4.50 57.40 27.82
CA THR A 776 -4.91 56.86 26.49
C THR A 776 -4.41 55.43 26.22
N LYS A 777 -3.86 54.80 27.26
CA LYS A 777 -3.15 53.52 27.24
C LYS A 777 -3.69 52.58 28.33
N GLY A 778 -3.34 51.30 28.26
CA GLY A 778 -3.76 50.33 29.27
C GLY A 778 -2.93 49.05 29.30
N GLY A 779 -3.25 48.17 30.25
CA GLY A 779 -2.58 46.86 30.37
C GLY A 779 -2.87 45.97 29.16
N ILE A 780 -4.14 45.89 28.76
CA ILE A 780 -4.56 45.28 27.49
C ILE A 780 -5.29 46.34 26.67
N GLU A 781 -4.85 46.55 25.43
CA GLU A 781 -5.46 47.46 24.47
C GLU A 781 -6.05 46.67 23.30
N LEU A 782 -7.36 46.80 23.09
CA LEU A 782 -8.09 46.24 21.95
C LEU A 782 -8.66 47.39 21.12
N LYS A 783 -7.91 47.83 20.10
CA LYS A 783 -8.25 49.02 19.30
C LYS A 783 -8.65 48.61 17.88
N SER A 784 -9.94 48.75 17.57
CA SER A 784 -10.62 48.20 16.39
C SER A 784 -10.56 46.66 16.34
N VAL A 785 -10.74 46.02 17.49
CA VAL A 785 -10.85 44.55 17.61
C VAL A 785 -12.32 44.19 17.80
N SER A 786 -12.76 43.15 17.09
CA SER A 786 -14.11 42.60 17.17
C SER A 786 -14.02 41.11 17.49
N ASP A 787 -15.15 40.49 17.82
CA ASP A 787 -15.37 39.05 17.87
C ASP A 787 -14.27 38.32 18.64
N SER A 788 -13.82 38.86 19.78
CA SER A 788 -12.70 38.30 20.57
C SER A 788 -13.12 38.04 22.02
N LEU A 789 -12.56 36.99 22.62
CA LEU A 789 -12.86 36.50 23.96
C LEU A 789 -11.66 36.71 24.90
N LEU A 790 -11.90 37.40 26.01
CA LEU A 790 -10.99 37.52 27.15
C LEU A 790 -11.55 36.69 28.29
N PHE A 791 -10.92 35.56 28.60
CA PHE A 791 -11.37 34.61 29.62
C PHE A 791 -10.32 34.46 30.74
N ASN A 792 -10.76 34.63 31.99
CA ASN A 792 -9.94 34.56 33.20
C ASN A 792 -8.69 35.46 33.13
N VAL A 793 -8.90 36.74 32.81
CA VAL A 793 -7.85 37.74 32.55
C VAL A 793 -7.61 38.63 33.77
N ARG A 794 -6.37 38.70 34.26
CA ARG A 794 -5.99 39.57 35.39
C ARG A 794 -5.18 40.75 34.89
N VAL A 795 -5.56 41.97 35.27
CA VAL A 795 -4.75 43.19 35.01
C VAL A 795 -4.53 43.97 36.30
N ALA A 796 -3.26 44.22 36.64
CA ALA A 796 -2.88 44.78 37.93
C ALA A 796 -1.79 45.87 37.84
N ASN A 797 -1.89 46.92 38.64
CA ASN A 797 -0.82 47.94 38.76
C ASN A 797 -0.39 48.56 37.41
N VAL A 798 -1.37 49.02 36.62
CA VAL A 798 -1.13 49.95 35.50
C VAL A 798 -1.05 51.37 36.07
N VAL A 799 0.16 51.89 36.34
CA VAL A 799 0.39 53.01 37.28
C VAL A 799 -0.28 54.34 36.88
N SER A 800 -0.42 54.63 35.59
CA SER A 800 -1.03 55.89 35.10
C SER A 800 -2.01 55.70 33.93
N GLY A 801 -2.51 54.48 33.73
CA GLY A 801 -3.42 54.12 32.65
C GLY A 801 -4.52 53.15 33.06
N ASN A 802 -5.27 52.67 32.08
CA ASN A 802 -6.45 51.83 32.27
C ASN A 802 -6.07 50.35 32.44
N GLY A 803 -6.93 49.55 33.08
CA GLY A 803 -6.72 48.10 33.13
C GLY A 803 -6.89 47.46 31.75
N ILE A 804 -8.12 47.39 31.27
CA ILE A 804 -8.46 47.01 29.90
C ILE A 804 -8.99 48.24 29.17
N LEU A 805 -8.46 48.52 27.98
CA LEU A 805 -8.87 49.61 27.10
C LEU A 805 -9.43 49.04 25.79
N LEU A 806 -10.75 49.08 25.66
CA LEU A 806 -11.46 48.82 24.40
C LEU A 806 -11.59 50.15 23.64
N GLN A 807 -11.26 50.18 22.35
CA GLN A 807 -11.46 51.37 21.53
C GLN A 807 -12.01 51.00 20.14
N ASP A 808 -13.05 51.69 19.69
CA ASP A 808 -13.52 51.64 18.30
C ASP A 808 -13.02 52.85 17.49
N SER A 809 -12.79 52.65 16.19
CA SER A 809 -12.24 53.67 15.28
C SER A 809 -13.15 54.09 14.11
N GLY A 810 -14.47 53.91 14.18
CA GLY A 810 -15.41 54.46 13.19
C GLY A 810 -15.69 53.61 11.94
N ASN A 811 -14.83 52.63 11.63
CA ASN A 811 -14.92 51.84 10.38
C ASN A 811 -15.51 50.43 10.59
N GLN A 812 -15.87 50.06 11.81
CA GLN A 812 -16.43 48.76 12.17
C GLN A 812 -17.34 48.91 13.40
N THR A 813 -18.02 47.84 13.80
CA THR A 813 -18.61 47.73 15.14
C THR A 813 -17.68 46.89 16.00
N SER A 814 -17.19 47.43 17.11
CA SER A 814 -16.34 46.68 18.02
C SER A 814 -17.21 45.97 19.07
N ARG A 815 -17.33 44.65 18.94
CA ARG A 815 -18.15 43.73 19.77
C ARG A 815 -17.26 42.62 20.34
N ASN A 816 -17.23 42.38 21.65
CA ASN A 816 -16.27 41.45 22.28
C ASN A 816 -16.87 40.80 23.55
N ILE A 817 -16.20 39.79 24.10
CA ILE A 817 -16.60 39.10 25.34
C ILE A 817 -15.46 39.18 26.36
N ILE A 818 -15.76 39.61 27.59
CA ILE A 818 -14.86 39.64 28.75
C ILE A 818 -15.52 38.83 29.86
N ARG A 819 -14.96 37.67 30.21
CA ARG A 819 -15.47 36.74 31.24
C ARG A 819 -14.39 36.48 32.29
N ARG A 820 -14.73 36.56 33.58
CA ARG A 820 -13.81 36.31 34.71
C ARG A 820 -12.61 37.27 34.75
N ALA A 821 -12.80 38.53 34.37
CA ALA A 821 -11.73 39.52 34.48
C ALA A 821 -11.48 39.93 35.94
N SER A 822 -10.23 40.16 36.30
CA SER A 822 -9.79 40.60 37.64
C SER A 822 -8.89 41.83 37.48
N VAL A 823 -9.47 43.03 37.53
CA VAL A 823 -8.84 44.25 37.05
C VAL A 823 -8.78 45.33 38.15
N TYR A 824 -7.58 45.62 38.64
CA TYR A 824 -7.41 46.42 39.86
C TYR A 824 -6.09 47.17 39.99
N ASN A 825 -6.07 48.17 40.88
CA ASN A 825 -4.93 49.04 41.16
C ASN A 825 -4.40 49.78 39.91
N ASN A 826 -5.29 50.13 38.97
CA ASN A 826 -4.94 50.86 37.74
C ASN A 826 -5.17 52.37 37.93
N GLY A 827 -4.27 53.21 37.42
CA GLY A 827 -4.24 54.65 37.67
C GLY A 827 -5.36 55.45 37.03
N ALA A 828 -5.95 54.92 35.94
CA ALA A 828 -7.20 55.41 35.34
C ALA A 828 -8.34 54.43 35.64
N SER A 829 -9.18 54.10 34.65
CA SER A 829 -10.35 53.26 34.84
C SER A 829 -10.01 51.77 34.81
N GLY A 830 -10.84 50.93 35.44
CA GLY A 830 -10.70 49.46 35.40
C GLY A 830 -10.88 48.93 33.97
N ILE A 831 -12.08 49.07 33.42
CA ILE A 831 -12.36 48.91 31.99
C ILE A 831 -12.74 50.29 31.42
N SER A 832 -11.98 50.79 30.45
CA SER A 832 -12.34 51.99 29.67
C SER A 832 -12.77 51.56 28.27
N ILE A 833 -13.92 52.07 27.82
CA ILE A 833 -14.60 51.69 26.59
C ILE A 833 -14.79 52.96 25.75
N GLN A 834 -14.01 53.09 24.68
CA GLN A 834 -13.84 54.35 23.95
C GLN A 834 -14.38 54.26 22.53
N ALA A 835 -15.57 54.82 22.27
CA ALA A 835 -16.20 54.77 20.95
C ALA A 835 -15.97 56.06 20.16
N THR A 836 -15.42 55.96 18.95
CA THR A 836 -15.57 57.02 17.92
C THR A 836 -16.59 56.63 16.85
N GLY A 837 -16.82 55.33 16.61
CA GLY A 837 -17.89 54.78 15.79
C GLY A 837 -18.97 54.14 16.64
N THR A 838 -18.97 52.80 16.72
CA THR A 838 -19.96 52.03 17.48
C THR A 838 -19.30 50.90 18.25
N VAL A 839 -19.55 50.86 19.56
CA VAL A 839 -19.40 49.66 20.37
C VAL A 839 -20.80 49.09 20.56
N SER A 840 -21.01 47.85 20.13
CA SER A 840 -22.27 47.13 20.33
C SER A 840 -21.97 45.71 20.76
N ASP A 841 -22.97 45.00 21.28
CA ASP A 841 -22.91 43.54 21.47
C ASP A 841 -21.72 43.11 22.35
N LEU A 842 -21.23 44.01 23.22
CA LEU A 842 -20.18 43.76 24.20
C LEU A 842 -20.78 43.00 25.38
N ILE A 843 -20.07 41.98 25.86
CA ILE A 843 -20.42 41.22 27.05
C ILE A 843 -19.29 41.36 28.07
N VAL A 844 -19.61 41.84 29.27
CA VAL A 844 -18.74 41.76 30.46
C VAL A 844 -19.43 40.88 31.50
N PHE A 845 -18.70 39.93 32.06
CA PHE A 845 -19.29 38.85 32.83
C PHE A 845 -18.40 38.27 33.95
N ASP A 846 -18.99 37.92 35.10
CA ASP A 846 -18.33 37.25 36.26
C ASP A 846 -17.03 37.97 36.68
N SER A 847 -16.98 39.30 36.54
CA SER A 847 -15.74 40.09 36.62
C SER A 847 -15.65 40.95 37.88
N TYR A 848 -14.41 41.22 38.29
CA TYR A 848 -14.06 41.95 39.51
C TYR A 848 -13.24 43.18 39.14
N LEU A 849 -13.70 44.36 39.54
CA LEU A 849 -13.17 45.67 39.16
C LEU A 849 -12.94 46.54 40.39
N SER A 850 -11.68 46.74 40.78
CA SER A 850 -11.42 47.32 42.11
C SER A 850 -10.22 48.25 42.26
N SER A 851 -10.31 49.17 43.22
CA SER A 851 -9.14 49.93 43.69
C SER A 851 -8.48 50.75 42.57
N ASN A 852 -9.26 51.16 41.56
CA ASN A 852 -8.78 51.93 40.41
C ASN A 852 -8.81 53.46 40.70
N GLY A 853 -8.01 54.22 39.96
CA GLY A 853 -7.71 55.63 40.18
C GLY A 853 -8.71 56.59 39.53
N ALA A 854 -9.46 56.10 38.54
CA ALA A 854 -10.72 56.67 38.08
C ALA A 854 -11.85 55.66 38.36
N ASP A 855 -12.63 55.30 37.35
CA ASP A 855 -13.87 54.55 37.51
C ASP A 855 -13.67 53.02 37.47
N GLY A 856 -14.68 52.24 37.87
CA GLY A 856 -14.70 50.79 37.66
C GLY A 856 -14.87 50.42 36.18
N ILE A 857 -15.97 50.89 35.58
CA ILE A 857 -16.25 50.84 34.13
C ILE A 857 -16.52 52.27 33.65
N ASP A 858 -15.99 52.62 32.49
CA ASP A 858 -15.94 53.99 31.97
C ASP A 858 -16.22 54.00 30.45
N PHE A 859 -17.23 54.77 30.02
CA PHE A 859 -17.63 54.90 28.62
C PHE A 859 -17.32 56.33 28.12
N GLN A 860 -16.43 56.45 27.14
CA GLN A 860 -15.97 57.74 26.60
C GLN A 860 -16.10 57.84 25.08
N GLY A 861 -16.30 59.06 24.58
CA GLY A 861 -16.12 59.41 23.17
C GLY A 861 -17.42 59.73 22.43
N SER A 862 -17.29 60.28 21.22
CA SER A 862 -18.41 60.78 20.43
C SER A 862 -19.23 59.69 19.72
N GLY A 863 -18.82 58.42 19.82
CA GLY A 863 -19.47 57.27 19.20
C GLY A 863 -20.73 56.81 19.94
N SER A 864 -21.28 55.70 19.46
CA SER A 864 -22.48 55.06 20.02
C SER A 864 -22.14 53.83 20.83
N PHE A 865 -22.94 53.56 21.88
CA PHE A 865 -22.83 52.39 22.75
C PHE A 865 -24.18 51.69 22.82
N THR A 866 -24.28 50.47 22.28
CA THR A 866 -25.58 49.80 22.10
C THR A 866 -25.59 48.34 22.55
N ASN A 867 -26.77 47.83 22.92
CA ASN A 867 -27.09 46.39 22.91
C ASN A 867 -26.05 45.48 23.62
N SER A 868 -25.52 45.93 24.76
CA SER A 868 -24.39 45.28 25.45
C SER A 868 -24.79 44.88 26.87
N VAL A 869 -24.21 43.80 27.39
CA VAL A 869 -24.57 43.16 28.65
C VAL A 869 -23.41 43.21 29.64
N PHE A 870 -23.71 43.61 30.87
CA PHE A 870 -22.80 43.59 32.03
C PHE A 870 -23.53 42.75 33.09
N MET A 871 -23.06 41.54 33.38
CA MET A 871 -23.78 40.60 34.26
C MET A 871 -22.88 39.92 35.28
N ASP A 872 -23.39 39.74 36.51
CA ASP A 872 -22.66 39.12 37.62
C ASP A 872 -21.31 39.81 37.93
N ASP A 873 -21.16 41.14 37.78
CA ASP A 873 -19.89 41.84 38.10
C ASP A 873 -19.84 42.43 39.51
N VAL A 874 -18.64 42.52 40.10
CA VAL A 874 -18.33 43.16 41.38
C VAL A 874 -17.43 44.38 41.15
N ILE A 875 -17.94 45.58 41.45
CA ILE A 875 -17.28 46.86 41.14
C ILE A 875 -17.11 47.68 42.43
N VAL A 876 -15.89 47.71 42.98
CA VAL A 876 -15.69 48.07 44.40
C VAL A 876 -14.40 48.83 44.68
N HIS A 877 -14.45 49.88 45.51
CA HIS A 877 -13.28 50.69 45.90
C HIS A 877 -12.64 51.52 44.78
N ASN A 878 -13.34 51.93 43.73
CA ASN A 878 -12.75 52.83 42.72
C ASN A 878 -12.80 54.30 43.20
N LEU A 879 -11.87 55.17 42.81
CA LEU A 879 -11.86 56.59 43.23
C LEU A 879 -12.94 57.42 42.54
N GLY A 880 -13.28 57.06 41.31
CA GLY A 880 -14.36 57.66 40.54
C GLY A 880 -15.69 56.97 40.79
N TYR A 881 -16.49 56.87 39.74
CA TYR A 881 -17.74 56.13 39.71
C TYR A 881 -17.50 54.61 39.80
N GLY A 882 -18.55 53.87 40.15
CA GLY A 882 -18.58 52.43 39.83
C GLY A 882 -18.67 52.22 38.32
N ILE A 883 -19.72 52.76 37.70
CA ILE A 883 -19.96 52.76 36.26
C ILE A 883 -20.26 54.20 35.79
N ASN A 884 -19.44 54.72 34.87
CA ASN A 884 -19.49 56.07 34.34
C ASN A 884 -19.86 56.10 32.86
N MET A 885 -21.02 56.66 32.49
CA MET A 885 -21.39 56.89 31.08
C MET A 885 -21.18 58.34 30.64
N GLY A 886 -20.27 59.06 31.31
CA GLY A 886 -20.27 60.52 31.47
C GLY A 886 -20.04 61.39 30.25
N SER A 887 -19.51 60.86 29.14
CA SER A 887 -19.24 61.65 27.93
C SER A 887 -19.33 60.80 26.65
N THR A 888 -20.52 60.26 26.39
CA THR A 888 -20.85 59.42 25.23
C THR A 888 -21.65 60.17 24.15
N GLY A 889 -21.67 59.65 22.92
CA GLY A 889 -22.68 60.01 21.90
C GLY A 889 -24.03 59.33 22.17
N THR A 890 -24.50 58.51 21.21
CA THR A 890 -25.79 57.80 21.35
C THR A 890 -25.61 56.53 22.16
N THR A 891 -26.09 56.53 23.41
CA THR A 891 -25.97 55.36 24.31
C THR A 891 -27.35 54.78 24.59
N ALA A 892 -27.55 53.48 24.33
CA ALA A 892 -28.87 52.85 24.48
C ALA A 892 -28.83 51.34 24.68
N ALA A 893 -29.89 50.76 25.25
CA ALA A 893 -30.10 49.31 25.36
C ALA A 893 -28.90 48.55 25.97
N LEU A 894 -28.26 49.14 26.99
CA LEU A 894 -27.29 48.44 27.83
C LEU A 894 -28.02 47.76 28.99
N SER A 895 -27.67 46.51 29.27
CA SER A 895 -28.31 45.67 30.29
C SER A 895 -27.32 45.41 31.43
N PHE A 896 -27.61 45.97 32.61
CA PHE A 896 -26.83 45.84 33.84
C PHE A 896 -27.55 44.84 34.76
N ILE A 897 -26.98 43.65 34.96
CA ILE A 897 -27.70 42.50 35.53
C ILE A 897 -26.93 41.92 36.73
N ASN A 898 -27.58 41.74 37.88
CA ASN A 898 -26.99 41.21 39.12
C ASN A 898 -25.67 41.87 39.55
N LEU A 899 -25.55 43.20 39.45
CA LEU A 899 -24.28 43.89 39.73
C LEU A 899 -24.11 44.28 41.20
N ALA A 900 -22.90 44.12 41.74
CA ALA A 900 -22.53 44.59 43.08
C ALA A 900 -21.56 45.78 43.00
N VAL A 901 -22.12 47.00 42.97
CA VAL A 901 -21.39 48.26 42.77
C VAL A 901 -21.28 49.04 44.08
N VAL A 902 -20.15 48.85 44.76
CA VAL A 902 -20.04 49.12 46.20
C VAL A 902 -18.89 50.05 46.56
N ASN A 903 -19.14 51.08 47.37
CA ASN A 903 -18.10 51.91 47.97
C ASN A 903 -17.09 52.47 46.96
N ASN A 904 -17.60 53.13 45.92
CA ASN A 904 -16.82 53.91 44.97
C ASN A 904 -16.85 55.40 45.36
N GLY A 905 -15.85 56.17 44.90
CA GLY A 905 -15.59 57.55 45.32
C GLY A 905 -16.44 58.63 44.63
N GLN A 906 -17.38 58.26 43.76
CA GLN A 906 -18.46 59.11 43.22
C GLN A 906 -19.80 58.34 43.22
N ASN A 907 -20.65 58.46 42.18
CA ASN A 907 -21.90 57.67 42.10
C ASN A 907 -21.60 56.17 41.87
N GLY A 908 -22.52 55.28 42.25
CA GLY A 908 -22.43 53.86 41.89
C GLY A 908 -22.59 53.66 40.38
N LEU A 909 -23.74 54.02 39.83
CA LEU A 909 -24.01 54.06 38.38
C LEU A 909 -24.38 55.50 37.97
N PHE A 910 -23.82 56.00 36.87
CA PHE A 910 -24.12 57.32 36.30
C PHE A 910 -24.56 57.23 34.83
N LEU A 911 -25.84 57.49 34.56
CA LEU A 911 -26.42 57.55 33.21
C LEU A 911 -26.47 59.01 32.69
N THR A 912 -26.00 59.23 31.47
CA THR A 912 -25.90 60.56 30.85
C THR A 912 -27.21 61.08 30.25
N PRO A 913 -27.36 62.42 30.11
CA PRO A 913 -28.52 63.00 29.43
C PRO A 913 -28.71 62.40 28.02
N GLY A 914 -29.88 61.84 27.75
CA GLY A 914 -30.22 61.23 26.46
C GLY A 914 -29.89 59.73 26.31
N SER A 915 -29.32 59.07 27.32
CA SER A 915 -29.06 57.62 27.26
C SER A 915 -30.35 56.81 27.49
N ALA A 916 -30.74 55.91 26.58
CA ALA A 916 -32.13 55.42 26.53
C ALA A 916 -32.31 53.88 26.51
N ASN A 917 -33.46 53.42 27.03
CA ASN A 917 -33.89 52.01 27.01
C ASN A 917 -32.92 51.05 27.75
N HIS A 918 -32.23 51.53 28.77
CA HIS A 918 -31.36 50.67 29.60
C HIS A 918 -32.16 49.68 30.44
N GLN A 919 -31.54 48.58 30.85
CA GLN A 919 -32.10 47.64 31.82
C GLN A 919 -31.19 47.57 33.06
N ILE A 920 -31.79 47.59 34.25
CA ILE A 920 -31.10 47.39 35.52
C ILE A 920 -31.88 46.30 36.28
N ILE A 921 -31.36 45.08 36.28
CA ILE A 921 -32.10 43.87 36.69
C ILE A 921 -31.30 43.14 37.77
N ASP A 922 -31.79 43.18 39.01
CA ASP A 922 -31.05 42.73 40.20
C ASP A 922 -29.73 43.50 40.46
N GLY A 923 -29.45 43.84 41.72
CA GLY A 923 -28.19 44.49 42.05
C GLY A 923 -28.09 45.09 43.45
N ALA A 924 -26.89 45.55 43.77
CA ALA A 924 -26.53 46.19 45.02
C ALA A 924 -25.67 47.42 44.77
N TYR A 925 -26.25 48.59 44.96
CA TYR A 925 -25.58 49.88 44.82
C TYR A 925 -25.54 50.48 46.23
N VAL A 926 -24.42 50.29 46.93
CA VAL A 926 -24.31 50.63 48.36
C VAL A 926 -22.98 51.28 48.73
N LEU A 927 -23.03 52.25 49.65
CA LEU A 927 -21.87 52.91 50.26
C LEU A 927 -21.04 53.77 49.29
N ASN A 928 -21.54 54.05 48.09
CA ASN A 928 -20.90 54.99 47.17
C ASN A 928 -21.02 56.43 47.74
N THR A 929 -20.03 57.28 47.49
CA THR A 929 -19.98 58.63 48.13
C THR A 929 -20.88 59.68 47.45
N GLY A 930 -21.35 59.38 46.24
CA GLY A 930 -22.36 60.16 45.51
C GLY A 930 -23.78 59.64 45.74
N ALA A 931 -24.55 59.55 44.66
CA ALA A 931 -25.81 58.80 44.62
C ALA A 931 -25.52 57.32 44.25
N GLU A 932 -26.31 56.38 44.78
CA GLU A 932 -26.07 54.95 44.50
C GLU A 932 -26.40 54.64 43.02
N ILE A 933 -27.51 55.17 42.50
CA ILE A 933 -27.78 55.30 41.06
C ILE A 933 -28.14 56.75 40.74
N ASN A 934 -27.54 57.30 39.68
CA ASN A 934 -27.78 58.64 39.18
C ASN A 934 -28.14 58.58 37.69
N MET A 935 -29.31 59.11 37.35
CA MET A 935 -29.81 59.29 36.01
C MET A 935 -30.10 60.77 35.82
N ASN A 936 -29.51 61.39 34.80
CA ASN A 936 -29.88 62.76 34.45
C ASN A 936 -31.30 62.81 33.86
N SER A 937 -31.93 63.98 33.89
CA SER A 937 -33.37 64.23 33.59
C SER A 937 -33.80 64.04 32.12
N SER A 938 -33.11 63.18 31.38
CA SER A 938 -33.47 62.71 30.04
C SER A 938 -32.90 61.32 29.72
N ALA A 939 -32.39 60.60 30.72
CA ALA A 939 -31.99 59.20 30.61
C ALA A 939 -33.17 58.28 30.93
N THR A 940 -33.31 57.15 30.23
CA THR A 940 -34.37 56.17 30.49
C THR A 940 -33.84 54.76 30.75
N ALA A 941 -34.36 54.14 31.80
CA ALA A 941 -34.06 52.77 32.20
C ALA A 941 -35.32 52.05 32.70
N TYR A 942 -35.39 50.75 32.48
CA TYR A 942 -36.32 49.83 33.12
C TYR A 942 -35.59 49.16 34.29
N VAL A 943 -36.19 49.17 35.49
CA VAL A 943 -35.54 48.67 36.71
C VAL A 943 -36.42 47.60 37.34
N SER A 944 -35.88 46.39 37.50
CA SER A 944 -36.63 45.23 38.00
C SER A 944 -35.81 44.28 38.88
N GLY A 945 -36.48 43.29 39.47
CA GLY A 945 -35.85 42.25 40.28
C GLY A 945 -35.62 42.65 41.74
N LEU A 946 -34.44 42.36 42.29
CA LEU A 946 -34.05 42.68 43.66
C LEU A 946 -32.99 43.79 43.66
N LEU A 947 -33.34 44.98 44.14
CA LEU A 947 -32.40 46.10 44.27
C LEU A 947 -32.08 46.40 45.73
N VAL A 948 -30.80 46.36 46.09
CA VAL A 948 -30.29 46.69 47.42
C VAL A 948 -29.61 48.06 47.38
N VAL A 949 -30.07 48.98 48.23
CA VAL A 949 -29.54 50.37 48.31
C VAL A 949 -29.27 50.79 49.76
N GLY A 950 -28.33 51.72 49.94
CA GLY A 950 -27.81 52.14 51.26
C GLY A 950 -28.70 53.16 51.99
N THR A 951 -28.59 53.18 53.33
CA THR A 951 -29.31 54.12 54.22
C THR A 951 -28.53 55.43 54.45
N ILE A 952 -28.08 56.09 53.40
CA ILE A 952 -27.14 57.24 53.44
C ILE A 952 -27.93 58.54 53.18
N PRO A 953 -27.61 59.71 53.80
CA PRO A 953 -28.35 60.97 53.59
C PRO A 953 -28.10 61.67 52.22
N LEU A 954 -27.68 60.91 51.21
CA LEU A 954 -27.60 61.34 49.81
C LEU A 954 -28.69 60.59 49.01
N PRO A 955 -29.16 61.12 47.87
CA PRO A 955 -30.24 60.47 47.13
C PRO A 955 -29.83 59.05 46.69
N CYS A 956 -30.46 58.03 47.26
CA CYS A 956 -30.24 56.63 46.88
C CYS A 956 -30.48 56.41 45.37
N LEU A 957 -31.45 57.16 44.84
CA LEU A 957 -31.72 57.28 43.41
C LEU A 957 -31.86 58.77 43.10
N ASN A 958 -31.05 59.30 42.18
CA ASN A 958 -31.14 60.68 41.69
C ASN A 958 -31.58 60.64 40.23
N PHE A 959 -32.83 61.00 39.93
CA PHE A 959 -33.40 60.89 38.57
C PHE A 959 -33.58 62.23 37.83
N ASN A 960 -33.51 63.36 38.54
CA ASN A 960 -33.49 64.71 37.97
C ASN A 960 -33.03 65.73 39.04
N SER A 961 -32.75 66.97 38.64
CA SER A 961 -32.27 68.05 39.52
C SER A 961 -33.23 68.45 40.65
N ASP A 962 -34.49 68.05 40.55
CA ASP A 962 -35.58 68.56 41.39
C ASP A 962 -36.04 67.50 42.40
N PHE A 963 -35.59 66.25 42.27
CA PHE A 963 -35.93 65.12 43.16
C PHE A 963 -34.86 64.88 44.23
N THR A 964 -35.19 65.28 45.47
CA THR A 964 -34.48 64.86 46.69
C THR A 964 -35.38 63.97 47.56
N ASP A 965 -35.95 62.91 46.96
CA ASP A 965 -36.79 61.96 47.69
C ASP A 965 -35.95 60.95 48.49
N GLY A 966 -36.04 61.03 49.82
CA GLY A 966 -35.46 60.03 50.73
C GLY A 966 -36.23 58.71 50.81
N ALA A 967 -37.38 58.57 50.13
CA ALA A 967 -38.22 57.37 50.12
C ALA A 967 -38.06 56.48 48.85
N CYS A 968 -37.26 56.89 47.87
CA CYS A 968 -36.96 56.15 46.62
C CYS A 968 -38.14 55.95 45.63
N ASN A 969 -39.12 56.86 45.56
CA ASN A 969 -40.29 56.74 44.68
C ASN A 969 -40.29 57.82 43.58
N ALA A 970 -39.90 57.46 42.35
CA ALA A 970 -39.85 58.39 41.21
C ALA A 970 -40.75 57.92 40.03
N PRO A 971 -41.46 58.83 39.33
CA PRO A 971 -42.47 58.47 38.34
C PRO A 971 -41.95 58.28 36.90
N GLU A 972 -40.70 58.66 36.60
CA GLU A 972 -40.12 58.57 35.25
C GLU A 972 -39.44 57.21 34.96
N VAL A 973 -39.46 56.30 35.93
CA VAL A 973 -38.93 54.93 35.82
C VAL A 973 -40.08 53.94 35.93
N THR A 974 -40.13 52.96 35.02
CA THR A 974 -41.01 51.80 35.20
C THR A 974 -40.34 50.85 36.19
N LEU A 975 -40.82 50.89 37.44
CA LEU A 975 -40.30 50.11 38.56
C LEU A 975 -41.08 48.79 38.71
N ASP A 976 -40.41 47.67 38.44
CA ASP A 976 -40.87 46.31 38.77
C ASP A 976 -39.84 45.62 39.70
N ALA A 977 -39.37 46.40 40.68
CA ALA A 977 -38.24 46.07 41.54
C ALA A 977 -38.65 45.99 43.03
N THR A 978 -38.17 44.96 43.70
CA THR A 978 -38.23 44.80 45.15
C THR A 978 -37.06 45.51 45.81
N PHE A 979 -37.34 46.66 46.42
CA PHE A 979 -36.33 47.47 47.10
C PHE A 979 -36.02 46.93 48.50
N PHE A 980 -34.76 46.56 48.73
CA PHE A 980 -34.23 46.25 50.06
C PHE A 980 -33.39 47.43 50.57
N ASN A 981 -34.06 48.41 51.18
CA ASN A 981 -33.39 49.52 51.86
C ASN A 981 -32.77 49.00 53.17
N GLY A 982 -31.48 48.72 53.13
CA GLY A 982 -30.77 48.00 54.18
C GLY A 982 -29.64 48.83 54.76
N SER A 983 -29.62 48.97 56.10
CA SER A 983 -28.47 49.57 56.78
C SER A 983 -27.30 48.58 56.78
N VAL A 984 -26.59 48.51 55.65
CA VAL A 984 -25.26 47.90 55.57
C VAL A 984 -24.29 48.78 56.35
N THR A 985 -24.16 48.50 57.65
CA THR A 985 -23.02 48.97 58.43
C THR A 985 -21.72 48.65 57.68
N GLY A 986 -20.70 49.51 57.78
CA GLY A 986 -19.44 49.46 57.01
C GLY A 986 -18.51 48.27 57.28
N ASN A 987 -19.07 47.10 57.59
CA ASN A 987 -18.45 45.78 57.66
C ASN A 987 -19.24 44.74 56.80
N GLY A 988 -20.25 45.19 56.03
CA GLY A 988 -21.29 44.33 55.45
C GLY A 988 -20.99 43.70 54.08
N PHE A 989 -20.09 44.28 53.26
CA PHE A 989 -19.74 43.70 51.96
C PHE A 989 -18.62 42.68 52.08
N VAL A 990 -17.50 43.08 52.68
CA VAL A 990 -16.21 42.35 52.64
C VAL A 990 -15.72 42.02 54.03
N ASN A 991 -15.26 40.79 54.23
CA ASN A 991 -14.49 40.44 55.41
C ASN A 991 -12.99 40.63 55.15
N HIS A 992 -12.34 41.56 55.86
CA HIS A 992 -10.89 41.75 55.79
C HIS A 992 -10.14 40.58 56.47
N ARG A 993 -10.04 39.44 55.78
CA ARG A 993 -9.38 38.23 56.26
C ARG A 993 -7.88 38.48 56.50
N GLY A 994 -7.51 38.78 57.75
CA GLY A 994 -6.13 39.08 58.17
C GLY A 994 -5.16 37.88 58.18
N SER A 995 -5.51 36.79 57.48
CA SER A 995 -4.64 35.64 57.23
C SER A 995 -3.82 35.87 55.96
N ALA A 996 -2.51 35.54 55.99
CA ALA A 996 -1.70 35.56 54.78
C ALA A 996 -2.22 34.58 53.72
N ASP A 997 -2.03 34.91 52.45
CA ASP A 997 -2.32 34.04 51.32
C ASP A 997 -1.13 33.08 51.08
N PRO A 998 -1.32 31.74 51.19
CA PRO A 998 -0.25 30.78 50.95
C PRO A 998 0.29 30.75 49.51
N ALA A 999 -0.49 31.23 48.52
CA ALA A 999 -0.11 31.23 47.11
C ALA A 999 0.57 32.53 46.66
N ASN A 1000 0.22 33.68 47.27
CA ASN A 1000 0.82 34.98 46.96
C ASN A 1000 2.20 35.19 47.59
N GLY A 1001 2.63 34.30 48.49
CA GLY A 1001 3.88 34.40 49.26
C GLY A 1001 3.96 35.55 50.27
N SER A 1002 3.12 36.58 50.12
CA SER A 1002 3.10 37.79 50.93
C SER A 1002 2.17 37.65 52.15
N ALA A 1003 2.52 38.41 53.20
CA ALA A 1003 1.62 38.71 54.30
C ALA A 1003 0.34 39.43 53.80
N PRO A 1004 -0.75 39.54 54.61
CA PRO A 1004 -1.95 40.32 54.25
C PRO A 1004 -1.69 41.82 54.00
N PHE A 1005 -0.45 42.26 54.18
CA PHE A 1005 0.08 43.57 53.87
C PHE A 1005 1.41 43.41 53.12
N GLY A 1006 1.65 44.21 52.08
CA GLY A 1006 2.90 44.20 51.32
C GLY A 1006 3.37 45.62 50.99
N THR A 1007 4.67 45.83 50.84
CA THR A 1007 5.23 47.14 50.45
C THR A 1007 5.01 47.38 48.97
N TYR A 1008 4.45 48.54 48.60
CA TYR A 1008 4.20 48.89 47.20
C TYR A 1008 5.48 48.89 46.36
N GLY A 1009 5.43 48.28 45.17
CA GLY A 1009 6.48 48.36 44.16
C GLY A 1009 6.38 47.28 43.08
N PRO A 1010 7.26 47.30 42.07
CA PRO A 1010 7.25 46.33 40.97
C PRO A 1010 7.71 44.92 41.37
N GLY A 1011 8.26 44.75 42.58
CA GLY A 1011 8.63 43.46 43.17
C GLY A 1011 7.57 42.84 44.09
N MET A 1012 6.39 43.47 44.22
CA MET A 1012 5.23 42.85 44.86
C MET A 1012 4.67 41.75 43.95
N ASP A 1013 4.27 40.62 44.52
CA ASP A 1013 3.48 39.64 43.79
C ASP A 1013 2.06 40.18 43.63
N TRP A 1014 1.80 40.76 42.46
CA TRP A 1014 0.48 41.29 42.13
C TRP A 1014 -0.50 40.17 41.80
N ILE A 1015 -0.10 39.10 41.12
CA ILE A 1015 -1.02 38.28 40.33
C ILE A 1015 -1.39 36.93 40.95
N HIS A 1016 -0.51 36.28 41.72
CA HIS A 1016 -0.80 34.94 42.25
C HIS A 1016 -1.61 35.04 43.53
N PHE A 1017 -2.80 34.45 43.57
CA PHE A 1017 -3.64 34.35 44.77
C PHE A 1017 -4.29 32.98 44.85
N ASN A 1018 -4.66 32.54 46.06
CA ASN A 1018 -5.35 31.26 46.22
C ASN A 1018 -6.85 31.28 45.86
N PHE A 1019 -7.43 32.46 45.58
CA PHE A 1019 -8.80 32.66 45.11
C PHE A 1019 -8.88 33.82 44.09
N PRO A 1020 -9.74 33.75 43.06
CA PRO A 1020 -9.82 34.77 42.02
C PRO A 1020 -10.32 36.13 42.55
N TRP A 1021 -11.27 36.13 43.48
CA TRP A 1021 -11.81 37.34 44.13
C TRP A 1021 -10.87 37.99 45.17
N ARG A 1022 -9.57 37.66 45.18
CA ARG A 1022 -8.55 38.37 45.97
C ARG A 1022 -7.71 39.30 45.10
N MET A 1023 -7.43 40.48 45.65
CA MET A 1023 -6.77 41.59 44.98
C MET A 1023 -5.92 42.41 45.96
N TRP A 1024 -5.08 43.30 45.44
CA TRP A 1024 -4.43 44.36 46.22
C TRP A 1024 -5.23 45.67 46.14
N GLY A 1025 -5.29 46.39 47.27
CA GLY A 1025 -5.78 47.77 47.33
C GLY A 1025 -4.99 48.59 48.36
N ILE A 1026 -5.41 49.84 48.57
CA ILE A 1026 -4.77 50.75 49.53
C ILE A 1026 -4.78 50.20 50.97
N GLY A 1027 -3.72 50.47 51.75
CA GLY A 1027 -3.61 50.05 53.15
C GLY A 1027 -3.77 51.20 54.15
N GLY A 1028 -4.00 50.84 55.42
CA GLY A 1028 -4.04 51.79 56.56
C GLY A 1028 -5.42 52.07 57.15
N GLY A 1029 -6.51 51.70 56.47
CA GLY A 1029 -7.87 51.91 56.97
C GLY A 1029 -8.32 50.97 58.10
N ALA A 1030 -9.20 51.47 58.97
CA ALA A 1030 -9.86 50.71 60.04
C ALA A 1030 -11.33 50.32 59.72
N THR A 1031 -11.92 50.91 58.68
CA THR A 1031 -13.32 50.72 58.24
C THR A 1031 -13.37 50.53 56.72
N PHE A 1032 -14.39 49.82 56.21
CA PHE A 1032 -14.52 49.53 54.78
C PHE A 1032 -14.53 50.79 53.89
N THR A 1033 -15.24 51.84 54.31
CA THR A 1033 -15.50 53.10 53.57
C THR A 1033 -14.29 54.01 53.31
N ILE A 1034 -13.06 53.53 53.52
CA ILE A 1034 -11.81 54.29 53.29
C ILE A 1034 -10.73 53.47 52.55
N PHE A 1035 -11.12 52.41 51.84
CA PHE A 1035 -10.22 51.63 50.97
C PHE A 1035 -10.28 52.03 49.49
N ASN A 1036 -10.93 53.14 49.17
CA ASN A 1036 -11.18 53.56 47.80
C ASN A 1036 -9.87 54.03 47.15
N GLY A 1037 -9.51 53.41 46.03
CA GLY A 1037 -8.42 53.81 45.15
C GLY A 1037 -7.16 52.96 45.18
N ILE A 1038 -6.24 53.38 44.31
CA ILE A 1038 -4.95 52.74 44.04
C ILE A 1038 -4.01 52.78 45.24
N CYS A 1039 -3.35 51.65 45.52
CA CYS A 1039 -2.09 51.66 46.24
C CYS A 1039 -0.98 52.15 45.29
N THR A 1040 -0.38 53.29 45.62
CA THR A 1040 0.74 53.93 44.85
C THR A 1040 1.99 54.16 45.70
N GLY A 1041 1.97 53.75 46.97
CA GLY A 1041 3.09 53.93 47.88
C GLY A 1041 2.79 53.39 49.28
N GLY A 1042 3.84 53.21 50.08
CA GLY A 1042 3.71 52.68 51.43
C GLY A 1042 3.34 51.19 51.44
N THR A 1043 2.26 50.85 52.14
CA THR A 1043 1.84 49.46 52.37
C THR A 1043 0.47 49.21 51.74
N CYS A 1044 0.41 48.33 50.75
CA CYS A 1044 -0.85 47.83 50.19
C CYS A 1044 -1.43 46.72 51.09
N ARG A 1045 -2.73 46.47 50.96
CA ARG A 1045 -3.45 45.43 51.71
C ARG A 1045 -4.08 44.42 50.75
N GLN A 1046 -4.01 43.13 51.11
CA GLN A 1046 -4.80 42.09 50.44
C GLN A 1046 -6.28 42.27 50.82
N LEU A 1047 -7.14 42.39 49.81
CA LEU A 1047 -8.59 42.50 49.94
C LEU A 1047 -9.22 41.22 49.37
N ASP A 1048 -9.96 40.51 50.21
CA ASP A 1048 -10.62 39.23 49.93
C ASP A 1048 -12.11 39.52 49.76
N TYR A 1049 -12.61 39.63 48.52
CA TYR A 1049 -13.97 40.11 48.24
C TYR A 1049 -15.10 39.14 48.61
N SER A 1050 -14.83 38.15 49.45
CA SER A 1050 -15.79 37.15 49.90
C SER A 1050 -16.71 37.67 51.02
N LEU A 1051 -18.02 37.48 50.83
CA LEU A 1051 -19.07 38.06 51.67
C LEU A 1051 -19.01 37.55 53.12
N TYR A 1052 -19.06 38.45 54.10
CA TYR A 1052 -19.11 38.08 55.51
C TYR A 1052 -20.34 37.19 55.83
N THR A 1053 -20.23 36.30 56.82
CA THR A 1053 -21.29 35.35 57.17
C THR A 1053 -22.63 36.03 57.49
N GLY A 1054 -22.58 37.23 58.10
CA GLY A 1054 -23.73 38.09 58.42
C GLY A 1054 -24.09 39.13 57.35
N ALA A 1055 -23.57 39.03 56.13
CA ALA A 1055 -23.91 39.91 54.99
C ALA A 1055 -25.30 39.60 54.41
N HIS A 1056 -26.33 39.55 55.27
CA HIS A 1056 -27.68 39.08 54.95
C HIS A 1056 -28.38 39.86 53.84
N GLN A 1057 -27.93 41.08 53.54
CA GLN A 1057 -28.45 41.90 52.44
C GLN A 1057 -28.03 41.38 51.06
N LEU A 1058 -26.91 40.66 50.94
CA LEU A 1058 -26.23 40.38 49.67
C LEU A 1058 -25.87 38.90 49.45
N ARG A 1059 -25.71 38.14 50.55
CA ARG A 1059 -25.37 36.72 50.55
C ARG A 1059 -26.62 35.84 50.51
N ALA A 1060 -26.65 34.83 49.64
CA ALA A 1060 -27.78 33.90 49.48
C ALA A 1060 -29.13 34.62 49.27
N ARG A 1061 -29.12 35.61 48.36
CA ARG A 1061 -30.29 36.41 47.98
C ARG A 1061 -31.06 35.85 46.80
N HIS A 1062 -30.36 35.28 45.83
CA HIS A 1062 -30.96 34.62 44.67
C HIS A 1062 -31.24 33.16 45.00
N ALA A 1063 -32.44 32.70 44.66
CA ALA A 1063 -32.87 31.32 44.82
C ALA A 1063 -32.67 30.55 43.51
N CYS A 1064 -32.84 29.22 43.55
CA CYS A 1064 -33.10 28.48 42.31
C CYS A 1064 -34.34 29.06 41.61
N PRO A 1065 -34.28 29.39 40.31
CA PRO A 1065 -35.47 29.65 39.51
C PRO A 1065 -36.46 28.48 39.60
N ALA A 1066 -37.75 28.81 39.69
CA ALA A 1066 -38.82 27.83 39.74
C ALA A 1066 -39.42 27.60 38.35
N ALA A 1067 -39.77 26.35 38.03
CA ALA A 1067 -40.22 25.83 36.73
C ALA A 1067 -41.37 26.58 36.00
N SER A 1068 -41.96 27.59 36.62
CA SER A 1068 -43.16 28.30 36.18
C SER A 1068 -43.03 29.83 36.22
N VAL A 1069 -41.83 30.37 36.48
CA VAL A 1069 -41.63 31.82 36.72
C VAL A 1069 -40.86 32.45 35.57
N ALA A 1070 -41.58 33.11 34.66
CA ALA A 1070 -41.02 33.80 33.50
C ALA A 1070 -40.23 35.10 33.85
N GLN A 1071 -40.00 35.38 35.14
CA GLN A 1071 -39.26 36.55 35.62
C GLN A 1071 -37.76 36.29 35.83
N ASP A 1072 -37.31 35.02 35.82
CA ASP A 1072 -35.91 34.68 36.06
C ASP A 1072 -35.03 34.60 34.79
N VAL A 1073 -35.63 34.87 33.63
CA VAL A 1073 -34.95 34.96 32.34
C VAL A 1073 -34.90 36.39 31.80
N VAL A 1074 -33.80 36.72 31.12
CA VAL A 1074 -33.62 37.94 30.32
C VAL A 1074 -33.48 37.55 28.86
N THR A 1075 -34.09 38.32 27.97
CA THR A 1075 -34.04 38.11 26.51
C THR A 1075 -33.33 39.29 25.87
N GLN A 1076 -32.17 39.04 25.26
CA GLN A 1076 -31.37 40.04 24.56
C GLN A 1076 -31.38 39.75 23.05
N THR A 1077 -31.42 40.80 22.23
CA THR A 1077 -31.66 40.72 20.78
C THR A 1077 -30.44 41.22 20.03
N TRP A 1078 -29.60 40.31 19.56
CA TRP A 1078 -28.40 40.65 18.78
C TRP A 1078 -28.75 40.78 17.30
N ALA A 1079 -28.53 41.98 16.74
CA ALA A 1079 -28.82 42.30 15.35
C ALA A 1079 -28.00 41.50 14.32
N THR A 1080 -27.02 40.71 14.78
CA THR A 1080 -26.10 39.93 13.94
C THR A 1080 -26.00 38.44 14.32
N ALA A 1081 -26.70 37.96 15.36
CA ALA A 1081 -26.68 36.53 15.72
C ALA A 1081 -27.69 35.71 14.89
N THR A 1082 -27.37 34.45 14.61
CA THR A 1082 -28.20 33.53 13.79
C THR A 1082 -29.61 33.27 14.35
N SER A 1083 -29.81 33.42 15.66
CA SER A 1083 -31.11 33.29 16.33
C SER A 1083 -31.93 34.59 16.36
N GLY A 1084 -31.32 35.75 16.11
CA GLY A 1084 -31.89 37.08 16.32
C GLY A 1084 -32.16 37.48 17.78
N SER A 1085 -32.35 36.52 18.68
CA SER A 1085 -32.56 36.74 20.12
C SER A 1085 -32.14 35.50 20.92
N VAL A 1086 -31.61 35.68 22.13
CA VAL A 1086 -31.32 34.57 23.07
C VAL A 1086 -31.88 34.92 24.44
N THR A 1087 -32.44 33.92 25.12
CA THR A 1087 -33.10 34.03 26.43
C THR A 1087 -32.35 33.19 27.45
N PHE A 1088 -31.82 33.83 28.49
CA PHE A 1088 -30.90 33.24 29.46
C PHE A 1088 -31.27 33.60 30.91
N LEU A 1089 -30.78 32.85 31.91
CA LEU A 1089 -30.99 33.16 33.34
C LEU A 1089 -30.17 34.38 33.79
N ARG A 1090 -30.82 35.27 34.54
CA ARG A 1090 -30.28 36.58 34.97
C ARG A 1090 -29.31 36.57 36.18
N HIS A 1091 -28.93 35.39 36.67
CA HIS A 1091 -28.00 35.19 37.79
C HIS A 1091 -27.39 33.78 37.72
N ALA A 1092 -27.07 33.32 36.51
CA ALA A 1092 -26.46 32.02 36.27
C ALA A 1092 -25.67 31.98 34.95
N TYR A 1093 -24.66 31.12 34.89
CA TYR A 1093 -23.82 30.92 33.73
C TYR A 1093 -23.65 29.44 33.35
N GLU A 1094 -23.43 29.19 32.07
CA GLU A 1094 -23.09 27.89 31.50
C GLU A 1094 -21.74 27.38 32.07
N THR A 1095 -21.63 26.08 32.37
CA THR A 1095 -20.45 25.51 33.07
C THR A 1095 -19.36 24.95 32.15
N ASP A 1096 -19.40 25.28 30.88
CA ASP A 1096 -18.51 24.87 29.81
C ASP A 1096 -18.62 23.34 29.51
N THR A 1097 -19.83 22.75 29.51
CA THR A 1097 -20.01 21.26 29.64
C THR A 1097 -21.02 20.49 28.77
N ASP A 1098 -22.06 21.08 28.19
CA ASP A 1098 -23.12 20.31 27.49
C ASP A 1098 -22.90 20.13 25.97
N ASN A 1099 -21.72 20.54 25.49
CA ASN A 1099 -21.23 20.38 24.12
C ASN A 1099 -21.88 21.30 23.08
N VAL A 1100 -22.52 22.40 23.50
CA VAL A 1100 -22.87 23.51 22.59
C VAL A 1100 -21.70 24.52 22.53
N TRP A 1101 -21.61 25.32 21.47
CA TRP A 1101 -20.67 26.46 21.34
C TRP A 1101 -21.47 27.75 21.13
N ASP A 1102 -21.96 28.30 22.23
CA ASP A 1102 -22.77 29.51 22.29
C ASP A 1102 -22.41 30.40 23.50
N LEU A 1103 -23.23 31.42 23.74
CA LEU A 1103 -22.91 32.53 24.64
C LEU A 1103 -22.74 32.06 26.10
N PRO A 1104 -21.86 32.68 26.91
CA PRO A 1104 -21.55 32.22 28.27
C PRO A 1104 -22.68 32.40 29.32
N PHE A 1105 -23.92 32.63 28.87
CA PHE A 1105 -25.11 32.81 29.71
C PHE A 1105 -25.89 31.50 29.80
N CYS A 1106 -26.41 31.16 30.98
CA CYS A 1106 -27.22 29.96 31.14
C CYS A 1106 -28.51 29.97 30.27
N VAL A 1107 -28.60 29.15 29.21
CA VAL A 1107 -29.83 28.91 28.44
C VAL A 1107 -30.50 27.56 28.75
N GLY A 1108 -31.64 27.29 28.12
CA GLY A 1108 -32.70 26.43 28.70
C GLY A 1108 -32.40 24.94 28.89
N ASN A 1109 -31.40 24.38 28.21
CA ASN A 1109 -31.05 22.95 28.29
C ASN A 1109 -29.67 22.68 28.90
N GLU A 1110 -29.05 23.70 29.50
CA GLU A 1110 -27.64 23.66 29.88
C GLU A 1110 -27.38 23.20 31.31
N SER A 1111 -26.12 22.86 31.58
CA SER A 1111 -25.61 22.71 32.95
C SER A 1111 -25.15 24.06 33.49
N CYS A 1112 -25.98 24.71 34.30
CA CYS A 1112 -25.72 26.06 34.80
C CYS A 1112 -25.25 26.13 36.25
N PHE A 1113 -24.31 27.03 36.52
CA PHE A 1113 -23.92 27.47 37.86
C PHE A 1113 -24.63 28.77 38.20
N ILE A 1114 -25.35 28.80 39.32
CA ILE A 1114 -26.04 30.00 39.82
C ILE A 1114 -25.13 30.83 40.72
N THR A 1115 -25.26 32.15 40.62
CA THR A 1115 -24.71 33.12 41.58
C THR A 1115 -25.76 33.37 42.68
N PRO A 1116 -25.74 32.64 43.82
CA PRO A 1116 -26.74 32.86 44.91
C PRO A 1116 -26.56 34.20 45.63
N ASN A 1117 -25.44 34.89 45.37
CA ASN A 1117 -25.11 36.19 45.93
C ASN A 1117 -25.32 37.28 44.87
N ILE A 1118 -25.42 38.53 45.31
CA ILE A 1118 -25.42 39.66 44.38
C ILE A 1118 -23.98 39.93 43.91
N GLY A 1119 -23.79 40.08 42.59
CA GLY A 1119 -22.48 40.09 41.92
C GLY A 1119 -21.87 38.70 41.74
N ALA A 1120 -20.68 38.68 41.12
CA ALA A 1120 -19.84 37.51 40.86
C ALA A 1120 -19.73 36.54 42.06
N TYR A 1121 -19.54 35.25 41.81
CA TYR A 1121 -19.56 34.25 42.89
C TYR A 1121 -18.34 34.35 43.83
N GLN A 1122 -18.50 35.05 44.97
CA GLN A 1122 -17.43 35.27 45.95
C GLN A 1122 -17.28 34.10 46.96
N GLY A 1123 -17.34 32.86 46.47
CA GLY A 1123 -17.01 31.64 47.24
C GLY A 1123 -17.97 31.27 48.39
N HIS A 1124 -19.17 31.85 48.44
CA HIS A 1124 -20.09 31.71 49.57
C HIS A 1124 -21.46 31.13 49.19
N GLY A 1125 -21.81 30.02 49.83
CA GLY A 1125 -23.02 29.22 49.55
C GLY A 1125 -22.63 27.80 49.16
N ILE A 1126 -23.52 26.82 49.36
CA ILE A 1126 -23.38 25.52 48.70
C ILE A 1126 -23.76 25.77 47.23
N PRO A 1127 -22.91 25.47 46.23
CA PRO A 1127 -23.34 25.48 44.84
C PRO A 1127 -24.55 24.55 44.68
N GLY A 1128 -25.64 25.06 44.09
CA GLY A 1128 -26.77 24.18 43.77
C GLY A 1128 -26.31 23.05 42.85
N PRO A 1129 -26.83 21.82 42.99
CA PRO A 1129 -26.59 20.81 41.97
C PRO A 1129 -27.10 21.31 40.62
N ALA A 1130 -26.41 20.96 39.54
CA ALA A 1130 -26.85 21.30 38.18
C ALA A 1130 -28.30 20.82 37.99
N GLY A 1131 -29.16 21.75 37.56
CA GLY A 1131 -30.60 21.55 37.52
C GLY A 1131 -31.35 22.07 38.76
N CYS A 1132 -31.56 23.39 38.82
CA CYS A 1132 -32.85 23.87 39.32
C CYS A 1132 -33.96 23.31 38.40
N PRO A 1133 -35.13 22.95 38.94
CA PRO A 1133 -36.09 22.16 38.18
C PRO A 1133 -36.71 22.95 37.02
N GLY A 1134 -36.23 22.68 35.80
CA GLY A 1134 -36.96 22.82 34.53
C GLY A 1134 -37.13 24.23 33.97
N ILE A 1135 -36.19 24.68 33.12
CA ILE A 1135 -36.50 25.63 32.04
C ILE A 1135 -37.13 24.83 30.89
N GLY A 1136 -38.36 24.35 31.10
CA GLY A 1136 -39.05 23.47 30.17
C GLY A 1136 -39.46 24.17 28.88
N THR A 1137 -38.61 24.08 27.84
CA THR A 1137 -38.90 24.38 26.43
C THR A 1137 -39.89 25.54 26.20
N PHE A 1138 -39.45 26.78 26.40
CA PHE A 1138 -40.24 27.93 25.97
C PHE A 1138 -40.40 27.94 24.44
N PHE A 1139 -41.65 27.95 23.96
CA PHE A 1139 -42.00 27.72 22.57
C PHE A 1139 -41.44 28.78 21.61
N TRP A 1140 -40.61 28.37 20.67
CA TRP A 1140 -40.35 29.11 19.42
C TRP A 1140 -40.92 28.37 18.20
N TRP A 1141 -41.97 28.95 17.61
CA TRP A 1141 -42.31 28.75 16.20
C TRP A 1141 -41.30 29.56 15.36
N THR A 1142 -40.82 29.13 14.19
CA THR A 1142 -41.07 27.88 13.45
C THR A 1142 -39.98 27.68 12.41
N HIS A 1143 -39.51 26.44 12.19
CA HIS A 1143 -39.50 25.85 10.84
C HIS A 1143 -39.49 24.31 10.90
N ARG A 1144 -40.28 23.67 10.02
CA ARG A 1144 -40.48 22.20 9.91
C ARG A 1144 -39.26 21.52 9.28
N LYS A 1145 -38.88 20.25 9.50
CA LYS A 1145 -39.51 18.97 9.97
C LYS A 1145 -38.34 17.98 10.26
N ARG A 1146 -38.44 16.79 10.89
CA ARG A 1146 -39.53 15.80 11.00
C ARG A 1146 -39.24 14.73 12.12
N ASN A 1147 -40.31 14.14 12.69
CA ASN A 1147 -40.39 12.82 13.34
C ASN A 1147 -39.45 12.45 14.53
N LEU A 1148 -39.95 12.66 15.76
CA LEU A 1148 -39.90 11.63 16.81
C LEU A 1148 -41.13 10.70 16.67
N PRO A 1149 -41.03 9.41 17.08
CA PRO A 1149 -42.15 8.64 17.60
C PRO A 1149 -42.15 8.65 19.14
N ASP A 1150 -43.34 8.61 19.76
CA ASP A 1150 -43.48 8.52 21.22
C ASP A 1150 -42.99 7.18 21.80
N ILE A 1151 -42.52 7.19 23.05
CA ILE A 1151 -43.27 6.64 24.20
C ILE A 1151 -42.52 6.93 25.51
N CYS A 1152 -43.23 7.48 26.51
CA CYS A 1152 -42.76 7.49 27.89
C CYS A 1152 -42.98 6.11 28.53
N LYS A 1153 -41.90 5.45 28.97
CA LYS A 1153 -41.99 4.40 30.01
C LYS A 1153 -40.67 4.17 30.74
#